data_AF-A0A318ZQG9-F1
#
_entry.id   AF-A0A318ZQG9-F1
#
_cell.length_a   1.000
_cell.length_b   1.000
_cell.length_c   1.000
_cell.angle_alpha   90.00
_cell.angle_beta   90.00
_cell.angle_gamma   90.00
#
_symmetry.space_group_name_H-M   'P 1'
#
loop_
_entity.id
_entity.type
_entity.pdbx_description
1 polymer ?
#
loop_
_entity_poly.entity_id
_entity_poly.type
_entity_poly.pdbx_seq_one_letter_code
_entity_poly.pdbx_strand_id
1 'polypeptide(L)'
;MGSIEALKLTAVLQQVSRASGALLRHIKSTQVEKEKSAAKKTLIGDNDEDSDGDESTPTNNEAVWLVLTTKKHVVDKNRLKPGKIPIPHSLNASSSLSICLITADPQRAVKNIVADPSFPPHLTERIDRVIGYTKLQARYNSFERRRQLLQEHDVFLADDRIIMRLVKTLGKTFYKSSKRPIPIRIAEIEKVDGKKVKKDVKAKSNSKEEGSAFASPAVVAKEIEKALNCAPVQLAPATTAAIRVGSSSFTAEQLAENVDAVVKGLTEKFVTKGWRNIKALHIKGANTMAMPIWLASELWVEEGDIVEEGAEEEETKAVAGKKRKQIAAVEEEKQIETPKKAKKAKAAEDDEDALTLAARKEKLQKQKAKALADGAAPTKTAAGAGKKKRKRSVLRAARAQILPSMRTTTGISSAALARLLSTLAVLEQRDGKLQPSSLSAIAAAQKLGGSITAFVAGANVKGTSAAEAAQIKGLDKVVAVDNEAYEKGLPENYAPLLVENIQKGEYTHVVAGHSAFGKSLLPRVAALLDVQQVSDITGIESEDTFIRPIYAGNAILTVQSTDPIKVLTVRGTSFQGVETTGNSAPIAEGIDPQTPLQTEWVSEELAKSERPDLATAQRVVSGGRGLKSKEEFDRVIVPLADTLGAAIGASRAAVDSGFADNSLQVGQTGKNVAPQLYLCAGISGAIQHLAGMKDSKVIAAINKDADAPIFQVADVGLVGDLFEKVPELTEKLKQQQA
;
A
#
# COMPACT_ATOMS: atom_id res chain seq x y z
N MET A 1 27.51 12.35 31.30
CA MET A 1 26.97 11.77 30.05
C MET A 1 28.04 11.08 29.20
N GLY A 2 29.16 11.73 28.85
CA GLY A 2 30.17 11.17 27.93
C GLY A 2 30.66 9.73 28.18
N SER A 3 30.95 9.33 29.43
CA SER A 3 31.46 7.97 29.69
C SER A 3 30.48 6.84 29.35
N ILE A 4 29.17 7.07 29.49
CA ILE A 4 28.15 6.04 29.18
C ILE A 4 27.98 5.91 27.66
N GLU A 5 28.08 7.00 26.91
CA GLU A 5 28.04 6.98 25.44
C GLU A 5 29.30 6.33 24.86
N ALA A 6 30.48 6.60 25.44
CA ALA A 6 31.73 5.94 25.07
C ALA A 6 31.71 4.43 25.33
N LEU A 7 31.22 3.98 26.50
CA LEU A 7 31.07 2.55 26.81
C LEU A 7 30.09 1.85 25.86
N LYS A 8 28.97 2.49 25.52
CA LYS A 8 28.02 1.98 24.53
C LYS A 8 28.64 1.87 23.13
N LEU A 9 29.46 2.84 22.72
CA LEU A 9 30.20 2.80 21.45
C LEU A 9 31.16 1.60 21.35
N THR A 10 31.95 1.36 22.40
CA THR A 10 32.93 0.26 22.41
C THR A 10 32.27 -1.12 22.35
N ALA A 11 31.13 -1.29 23.04
CA ALA A 11 30.33 -2.52 22.95
C ALA A 11 29.73 -2.70 21.54
N VAL A 12 29.21 -1.62 20.94
CA VAL A 12 28.70 -1.62 19.57
C VAL A 12 29.80 -2.00 18.57
N LEU A 13 31.02 -1.46 18.68
CA LEU A 13 32.15 -1.79 17.78
C LEU A 13 32.45 -3.29 17.72
N GLN A 14 32.50 -3.98 18.87
CA GLN A 14 32.72 -5.43 18.91
C GLN A 14 31.55 -6.20 18.27
N GLN A 15 30.30 -5.76 18.51
CA GLN A 15 29.11 -6.36 17.89
C GLN A 15 29.07 -6.13 16.37
N VAL A 16 29.42 -4.93 15.90
CA VAL A 16 29.53 -4.59 14.47
C VAL A 16 30.56 -5.46 13.77
N SER A 17 31.76 -5.64 14.34
CA SER A 17 32.80 -6.48 13.74
C SER A 17 32.33 -7.95 13.59
N ARG A 18 31.74 -8.52 14.65
CA ARG A 18 31.18 -9.89 14.62
C ARG A 18 30.03 -10.02 13.61
N ALA A 19 29.10 -9.07 13.58
CA ALA A 19 27.98 -9.05 12.63
C ALA A 19 28.46 -8.89 11.17
N SER A 20 29.42 -8.00 10.93
CA SER A 20 30.02 -7.78 9.60
C SER A 20 30.78 -9.01 9.11
N GLY A 21 31.55 -9.67 9.97
CA GLY A 21 32.25 -10.91 9.66
C GLY A 21 31.31 -12.11 9.42
N ALA A 22 30.14 -12.16 10.07
CA ALA A 22 29.09 -13.13 9.75
C ALA A 22 28.43 -12.83 8.40
N LEU A 23 28.05 -11.56 8.17
CA LEU A 23 27.40 -11.11 6.94
C LEU A 23 28.30 -11.33 5.70
N LEU A 24 29.58 -10.95 5.76
CA LEU A 24 30.53 -11.16 4.66
C LEU A 24 30.75 -12.64 4.33
N ARG A 25 30.75 -13.53 5.35
CA ARG A 25 30.83 -14.98 5.12
C ARG A 25 29.59 -15.52 4.39
N HIS A 26 28.40 -15.03 4.75
CA HIS A 26 27.14 -15.43 4.10
C HIS A 26 27.01 -14.87 2.67
N ILE A 27 27.47 -13.64 2.41
CA ILE A 27 27.54 -13.09 1.06
C ILE A 27 28.49 -13.93 0.19
N LYS A 28 29.68 -14.27 0.69
CA LYS A 28 30.64 -15.13 -0.03
C LYS A 28 30.11 -16.54 -0.26
N SER A 29 29.42 -17.16 0.70
CA SER A 29 28.85 -18.50 0.49
C SER A 29 27.74 -18.49 -0.56
N THR A 30 26.84 -17.50 -0.52
CA THR A 30 25.75 -17.36 -1.50
C THR A 30 26.25 -16.96 -2.89
N GLN A 31 27.35 -16.22 -3.00
CA GLN A 31 28.05 -16.01 -4.28
C GLN A 31 28.55 -17.34 -4.87
N VAL A 32 29.25 -18.17 -4.09
CA VAL A 32 29.74 -19.49 -4.54
C VAL A 32 28.59 -20.44 -4.92
N GLU A 33 27.46 -20.40 -4.23
CA GLU A 33 26.25 -21.15 -4.59
C GLU A 33 25.60 -20.64 -5.89
N LYS A 34 25.60 -19.33 -6.11
CA LYS A 34 25.13 -18.71 -7.37
C LYS A 34 26.03 -19.06 -8.54
N GLU A 35 27.35 -19.04 -8.37
CA GLU A 35 28.29 -19.46 -9.41
C GLU A 35 28.11 -20.96 -9.75
N LYS A 36 27.98 -21.83 -8.74
CA LYS A 36 27.71 -23.26 -8.94
C LYS A 36 26.36 -23.57 -9.59
N SER A 37 25.33 -22.74 -9.36
CA SER A 37 24.01 -22.91 -9.98
C SER A 37 23.93 -22.28 -11.38
N ALA A 38 24.63 -21.16 -11.62
CA ALA A 38 24.81 -20.60 -12.96
C ALA A 38 25.57 -21.58 -13.87
N ALA A 39 26.66 -22.19 -13.39
CA ALA A 39 27.40 -23.22 -14.12
C ALA A 39 26.58 -24.50 -14.40
N LYS A 40 25.53 -24.77 -13.61
CA LYS A 40 24.57 -25.85 -13.90
C LYS A 40 23.50 -25.43 -14.91
N LYS A 41 23.05 -24.17 -14.87
CA LYS A 41 22.10 -23.62 -15.86
C LYS A 41 22.69 -23.56 -17.25
N THR A 42 23.97 -23.20 -17.43
CA THR A 42 24.61 -23.19 -18.76
C THR A 42 24.85 -24.58 -19.36
N LEU A 43 24.67 -25.67 -18.60
CA LEU A 43 24.74 -27.05 -19.10
C LEU A 43 23.39 -27.60 -19.57
N ILE A 44 22.27 -26.92 -19.24
CA ILE A 44 20.93 -27.26 -19.73
C ILE A 44 20.48 -26.08 -20.60
N GLY A 45 20.75 -26.19 -21.90
CA GLY A 45 20.34 -25.15 -22.84
C GLY A 45 18.83 -25.15 -23.02
N ASP A 46 18.17 -24.12 -22.49
CA ASP A 46 16.79 -23.77 -22.83
C ASP A 46 16.67 -22.26 -23.05
N ASN A 47 15.94 -21.89 -24.10
CA ASN A 47 15.69 -20.51 -24.51
C ASN A 47 14.42 -19.98 -23.84
N ASP A 48 14.57 -19.36 -22.66
CA ASP A 48 13.52 -18.51 -22.07
C ASP A 48 13.98 -17.05 -22.06
N GLU A 49 13.82 -16.37 -23.19
CA GLU A 49 13.81 -14.90 -23.23
C GLU A 49 12.48 -14.40 -22.65
N ASP A 50 12.44 -14.07 -21.36
CA ASP A 50 11.61 -12.99 -20.79
C ASP A 50 11.86 -12.84 -19.27
N SER A 51 12.87 -12.05 -18.89
CA SER A 51 13.05 -11.59 -17.51
C SER A 51 13.67 -10.18 -17.48
N ASP A 52 12.83 -9.15 -17.59
CA ASP A 52 13.18 -7.74 -17.35
C ASP A 52 13.79 -7.53 -15.94
N GLY A 53 15.12 -7.51 -15.85
CA GLY A 53 15.82 -7.66 -14.56
C GLY A 53 17.24 -7.08 -14.44
N ASP A 54 17.57 -5.97 -15.14
CA ASP A 54 18.76 -5.12 -14.91
C ASP A 54 20.11 -5.90 -14.76
N GLU A 55 20.34 -6.90 -15.61
CA GLU A 55 21.55 -7.74 -15.62
C GLU A 55 22.77 -7.02 -16.23
N SER A 56 23.27 -5.98 -15.55
CA SER A 56 24.52 -5.32 -15.94
C SER A 56 25.30 -4.68 -14.77
N THR A 57 25.59 -5.46 -13.73
CA THR A 57 26.75 -5.20 -12.85
C THR A 57 27.44 -6.51 -12.48
N PRO A 58 28.77 -6.64 -12.62
CA PRO A 58 29.48 -7.89 -12.38
C PRO A 58 29.38 -8.34 -10.92
N THR A 59 29.25 -9.66 -10.73
CA THR A 59 28.83 -10.39 -9.52
C THR A 59 29.72 -10.25 -8.26
N ASN A 60 30.80 -9.47 -8.32
CA ASN A 60 31.85 -9.45 -7.30
C ASN A 60 31.76 -8.34 -6.24
N ASN A 61 30.83 -7.37 -6.34
CA ASN A 61 30.79 -6.24 -5.40
C ASN A 61 29.39 -5.85 -4.89
N GLU A 62 28.80 -6.69 -4.04
CA GLU A 62 27.51 -6.42 -3.39
C GLU A 62 27.65 -5.28 -2.37
N ALA A 63 26.69 -4.34 -2.36
CA ALA A 63 26.71 -3.20 -1.45
C ALA A 63 26.22 -3.57 -0.04
N VAL A 64 26.95 -3.11 0.99
CA VAL A 64 26.59 -3.30 2.40
C VAL A 64 26.00 -2.01 2.96
N TRP A 65 24.85 -2.14 3.63
CA TRP A 65 24.03 -1.05 4.13
C TRP A 65 23.87 -1.12 5.65
N LEU A 66 23.94 0.03 6.31
CA LEU A 66 23.50 0.23 7.68
C LEU A 66 22.06 0.76 7.65
N VAL A 67 21.14 0.06 8.33
CA VAL A 67 19.75 0.45 8.52
C VAL A 67 19.58 1.00 9.94
N LEU A 68 19.27 2.29 10.01
CA LEU A 68 18.93 3.01 11.24
C LEU A 68 17.40 3.07 11.39
N THR A 69 16.91 2.72 12.57
CA THR A 69 15.52 2.94 12.98
C THR A 69 15.48 3.92 14.14
N THR A 70 14.75 5.02 14.02
CA THR A 70 14.45 5.98 15.09
C THR A 70 13.13 5.68 15.78
N LYS A 71 12.92 6.23 16.98
CA LYS A 71 11.68 6.09 17.75
C LYS A 71 10.60 7.07 17.24
N LYS A 72 10.94 8.35 17.10
CA LYS A 72 10.07 9.41 16.55
C LYS A 72 10.44 9.72 15.08
N HIS A 73 9.46 10.19 14.29
CA HIS A 73 9.65 10.60 12.89
C HIS A 73 10.59 11.81 12.75
N VAL A 74 11.36 11.86 11.66
CA VAL A 74 12.19 13.03 11.33
C VAL A 74 11.36 14.07 10.57
N VAL A 75 10.84 15.06 11.30
CA VAL A 75 9.98 16.13 10.75
C VAL A 75 10.79 17.36 10.27
N ASP A 76 12.03 17.53 10.75
CA ASP A 76 12.87 18.70 10.47
C ASP A 76 13.28 18.83 8.99
N LYS A 77 12.66 19.77 8.26
CA LYS A 77 12.99 20.09 6.85
C LYS A 77 14.47 20.43 6.60
N ASN A 78 15.21 20.88 7.62
CA ASN A 78 16.65 21.12 7.52
C ASN A 78 17.49 19.83 7.66
N ARG A 79 17.04 18.84 8.44
CA ARG A 79 17.70 17.52 8.60
C ARG A 79 17.41 16.59 7.42
N LEU A 80 16.28 16.78 6.74
CA LEU A 80 15.87 16.07 5.52
C LEU A 80 16.69 16.46 4.25
N LYS A 81 17.57 17.46 4.33
CA LYS A 81 18.46 17.82 3.22
C LYS A 81 19.52 16.71 3.03
N PRO A 82 19.75 16.21 1.80
CA PRO A 82 20.85 15.30 1.54
C PRO A 82 22.17 15.91 1.99
N GLY A 83 22.96 15.11 2.71
CA GLY A 83 24.24 15.49 3.25
C GLY A 83 25.29 14.41 2.97
N LYS A 84 26.43 14.55 3.63
CA LYS A 84 27.54 13.60 3.52
C LYS A 84 28.23 13.42 4.87
N ILE A 85 28.67 12.20 5.17
CA ILE A 85 29.44 11.87 6.37
C ILE A 85 30.83 11.38 5.92
N PRO A 86 31.94 11.95 6.43
CA PRO A 86 33.28 11.46 6.12
C PRO A 86 33.45 10.05 6.69
N ILE A 87 34.07 9.18 5.92
CA ILE A 87 34.36 7.78 6.28
C ILE A 87 35.86 7.52 6.11
N PRO A 88 36.49 6.70 6.97
CA PRO A 88 37.92 6.39 6.86
C PRO A 88 38.25 5.60 5.60
N HIS A 89 37.43 4.59 5.24
CA HIS A 89 37.65 3.75 4.05
C HIS A 89 36.70 4.15 2.92
N SER A 90 37.26 4.70 1.85
CA SER A 90 36.51 5.29 0.74
C SER A 90 35.69 4.26 -0.04
N LEU A 91 34.39 4.54 -0.25
CA LEU A 91 33.52 3.73 -1.11
C LEU A 91 33.89 3.78 -2.60
N ASN A 92 34.69 4.76 -3.01
CA ASN A 92 35.00 5.11 -4.40
C ASN A 92 36.50 4.97 -4.70
N ALA A 93 37.13 3.91 -4.18
CA ALA A 93 38.58 3.70 -4.19
C ALA A 93 39.19 3.45 -5.60
N SER A 94 38.39 3.05 -6.59
CA SER A 94 38.88 2.79 -7.95
C SER A 94 39.27 4.09 -8.67
N SER A 95 40.49 4.13 -9.21
CA SER A 95 41.05 5.27 -9.95
C SER A 95 40.34 5.53 -11.29
N SER A 96 39.72 4.50 -11.89
CA SER A 96 39.02 4.56 -13.18
C SER A 96 37.59 5.12 -13.14
N LEU A 97 37.07 5.52 -11.98
CA LEU A 97 35.68 5.99 -11.82
C LEU A 97 35.47 7.36 -12.45
N SER A 98 34.50 7.47 -13.36
CA SER A 98 34.08 8.72 -13.98
C SER A 98 33.17 9.55 -13.07
N ILE A 99 33.47 10.86 -13.00
CA ILE A 99 32.83 11.84 -12.13
C ILE A 99 32.07 12.88 -12.98
N CYS A 100 30.77 13.01 -12.73
CA CYS A 100 29.96 14.13 -13.23
C CYS A 100 29.81 15.21 -12.16
N LEU A 101 30.30 16.42 -12.43
CA LEU A 101 30.18 17.58 -11.55
C LEU A 101 29.01 18.49 -11.99
N ILE A 102 27.98 18.59 -11.16
CA ILE A 102 26.79 19.42 -11.39
C ILE A 102 26.90 20.72 -10.61
N THR A 103 26.91 21.86 -11.31
CA THR A 103 27.21 23.18 -10.73
C THR A 103 26.03 24.13 -10.82
N ALA A 104 25.98 25.09 -9.89
CA ALA A 104 25.21 26.31 -10.12
C ALA A 104 25.83 27.08 -11.30
N ASP A 105 25.01 27.75 -12.10
CA ASP A 105 25.51 28.62 -13.17
C ASP A 105 26.19 29.87 -12.57
N PRO A 106 27.26 30.41 -13.20
CA PRO A 106 27.78 30.07 -14.53
C PRO A 106 28.80 28.90 -14.53
N GLN A 107 28.48 27.81 -15.23
CA GLN A 107 29.35 26.63 -15.35
C GLN A 107 30.74 26.89 -15.98
N ARG A 108 30.91 27.98 -16.76
CA ARG A 108 32.17 28.31 -17.42
C ARG A 108 33.29 28.53 -16.40
N ALA A 109 32.99 29.20 -15.30
CA ALA A 109 33.98 29.46 -14.25
C ALA A 109 34.47 28.18 -13.57
N VAL A 110 33.56 27.23 -13.27
CA VAL A 110 33.99 25.93 -12.71
C VAL A 110 34.75 25.10 -13.74
N LYS A 111 34.41 25.18 -15.03
CA LYS A 111 35.23 24.54 -16.08
C LYS A 111 36.65 25.14 -16.14
N ASN A 112 36.79 26.46 -15.98
CA ASN A 112 38.10 27.11 -15.94
C ASN A 112 38.91 26.67 -14.70
N ILE A 113 38.27 26.50 -13.54
CA ILE A 113 38.92 26.00 -12.30
C ILE A 113 39.44 24.57 -12.47
N VAL A 114 38.70 23.69 -13.16
CA VAL A 114 39.14 22.30 -13.43
C VAL A 114 40.21 22.23 -14.53
N ALA A 115 40.30 23.25 -15.39
CA ALA A 115 41.32 23.38 -16.43
C ALA A 115 42.59 24.14 -15.99
N ASP A 116 42.62 24.62 -14.75
CA ASP A 116 43.77 25.34 -14.18
C ASP A 116 44.92 24.36 -13.88
N PRO A 117 46.18 24.66 -14.26
CA PRO A 117 47.32 23.79 -13.96
C PRO A 117 47.60 23.60 -12.46
N SER A 118 46.99 24.42 -11.60
CA SER A 118 47.04 24.28 -10.14
C SER A 118 46.10 23.19 -9.60
N PHE A 119 45.25 22.60 -10.43
CA PHE A 119 44.33 21.54 -10.06
C PHE A 119 45.01 20.15 -10.20
N PRO A 120 44.84 19.22 -9.24
CA PRO A 120 45.58 17.96 -9.28
C PRO A 120 45.21 17.07 -10.48
N PRO A 121 46.20 16.53 -11.23
CA PRO A 121 45.94 15.81 -12.48
C PRO A 121 45.11 14.54 -12.29
N HIS A 122 45.27 13.84 -11.15
CA HIS A 122 44.50 12.64 -10.80
C HIS A 122 43.00 12.91 -10.57
N LEU A 123 42.60 14.16 -10.43
CA LEU A 123 41.18 14.55 -10.37
C LEU A 123 40.69 15.03 -11.74
N THR A 124 41.52 15.74 -12.52
CA THR A 124 41.16 16.18 -13.88
C THR A 124 40.82 14.99 -14.78
N GLU A 125 41.63 13.93 -14.75
CA GLU A 125 41.39 12.69 -15.53
C GLU A 125 40.09 11.98 -15.15
N ARG A 126 39.60 12.17 -13.92
CA ARG A 126 38.37 11.54 -13.41
C ARG A 126 37.12 12.37 -13.70
N ILE A 127 37.23 13.68 -13.93
CA ILE A 127 36.09 14.58 -14.17
C ILE A 127 35.80 14.64 -15.68
N ASP A 128 34.99 13.71 -16.17
CA ASP A 128 34.54 13.68 -17.57
C ASP A 128 33.68 14.92 -17.91
N ARG A 129 32.72 15.27 -17.05
CA ARG A 129 31.75 16.33 -17.35
C ARG A 129 31.46 17.30 -16.22
N VAL A 130 31.43 18.58 -16.58
CA VAL A 130 30.91 19.68 -15.75
C VAL A 130 29.61 20.21 -16.38
N ILE A 131 28.49 20.07 -15.66
CA ILE A 131 27.14 20.43 -16.16
C ILE A 131 26.54 21.54 -15.29
N GLY A 132 26.23 22.69 -15.88
CA GLY A 132 25.47 23.75 -15.22
C GLY A 132 23.98 23.42 -15.09
N TYR A 133 23.37 23.80 -13.97
CA TYR A 133 21.96 23.50 -13.64
C TYR A 133 20.98 23.84 -14.77
N THR A 134 21.11 25.00 -15.43
CA THR A 134 20.21 25.40 -16.53
C THR A 134 20.34 24.49 -17.74
N LYS A 135 21.56 24.03 -18.08
CA LYS A 135 21.78 23.05 -19.14
C LYS A 135 21.26 21.66 -18.76
N LEU A 136 21.37 21.27 -17.49
CA LEU A 136 20.83 20.01 -17.00
C LEU A 136 19.30 19.95 -17.23
N GLN A 137 18.59 21.00 -16.82
CA GLN A 137 17.15 21.12 -17.00
C GLN A 137 16.72 21.14 -18.47
N ALA A 138 17.49 21.81 -19.35
CA ALA A 138 17.17 21.89 -20.77
C ALA A 138 17.47 20.60 -21.57
N ARG A 139 18.60 19.93 -21.30
CA ARG A 139 19.03 18.75 -22.08
C ARG A 139 18.42 17.43 -21.59
N TYR A 140 18.28 17.26 -20.27
CA TYR A 140 17.94 15.99 -19.61
C TYR A 140 16.50 15.98 -19.05
N ASN A 141 15.54 16.55 -19.80
CA ASN A 141 14.12 16.51 -19.46
C ASN A 141 13.47 15.13 -19.72
N SER A 142 13.82 14.47 -20.84
CA SER A 142 13.37 13.10 -21.15
C SER A 142 13.81 12.09 -20.08
N PHE A 143 13.04 11.01 -19.95
CA PHE A 143 13.37 9.88 -19.08
C PHE A 143 14.61 9.12 -19.59
N GLU A 144 14.67 8.84 -20.89
CA GLU A 144 15.76 8.10 -21.54
C GLU A 144 17.11 8.80 -21.35
N ARG A 145 17.18 10.11 -21.61
CA ARG A 145 18.42 10.89 -21.45
C ARG A 145 18.92 10.90 -20.00
N ARG A 146 18.00 10.83 -19.02
CA ARG A 146 18.36 10.70 -17.60
C ARG A 146 18.91 9.30 -17.29
N ARG A 147 18.36 8.24 -17.91
CA ARG A 147 18.93 6.88 -17.83
C ARG A 147 20.32 6.82 -18.47
N GLN A 148 20.49 7.43 -19.65
CA GLN A 148 21.79 7.52 -20.34
C GLN A 148 22.84 8.24 -19.48
N LEU A 149 22.52 9.40 -18.90
CA LEU A 149 23.44 10.13 -18.01
C LEU A 149 23.87 9.29 -16.79
N LEU A 150 22.93 8.53 -16.22
CA LEU A 150 23.14 7.62 -15.07
C LEU A 150 24.01 6.40 -15.41
N GLN A 151 23.95 5.92 -16.66
CA GLN A 151 24.78 4.83 -17.16
C GLN A 151 26.20 5.29 -17.51
N GLU A 152 26.33 6.50 -18.05
CA GLU A 152 27.60 7.10 -18.52
C GLU A 152 28.58 7.44 -17.39
N HIS A 153 28.10 7.77 -16.18
CA HIS A 153 28.94 8.16 -15.06
C HIS A 153 28.72 7.32 -13.81
N ASP A 154 29.77 7.11 -13.00
CA ASP A 154 29.70 6.36 -11.75
C ASP A 154 29.40 7.21 -10.52
N VAL A 155 30.03 8.38 -10.42
CA VAL A 155 29.89 9.28 -9.27
C VAL A 155 29.32 10.62 -9.71
N PHE A 156 28.29 11.09 -9.01
CA PHE A 156 27.70 12.41 -9.20
C PHE A 156 28.06 13.31 -8.02
N LEU A 157 28.62 14.48 -8.31
CA LEU A 157 28.93 15.52 -7.34
C LEU A 157 28.10 16.76 -7.67
N ALA A 158 27.53 17.44 -6.68
CA ALA A 158 26.62 18.57 -6.91
C ALA A 158 26.83 19.72 -5.91
N ASP A 159 26.68 20.96 -6.37
CA ASP A 159 26.72 22.14 -5.50
C ASP A 159 25.58 22.11 -4.45
N ASP A 160 25.91 22.31 -3.17
CA ASP A 160 24.99 22.38 -2.01
C ASP A 160 23.80 23.34 -2.28
N ARG A 161 24.03 24.42 -3.05
CA ARG A 161 23.00 25.41 -3.42
C ARG A 161 21.89 24.86 -4.34
N ILE A 162 22.18 23.81 -5.13
CA ILE A 162 21.22 23.24 -6.09
C ILE A 162 20.68 21.88 -5.66
N ILE A 163 21.20 21.24 -4.61
CA ILE A 163 20.86 19.87 -4.22
C ILE A 163 19.34 19.65 -4.03
N MET A 164 18.63 20.65 -3.48
CA MET A 164 17.16 20.64 -3.33
C MET A 164 16.41 20.74 -4.65
N ARG A 165 16.97 21.46 -5.64
CA ARG A 165 16.38 21.62 -6.97
C ARG A 165 16.59 20.35 -7.81
N LEU A 166 17.74 19.69 -7.65
CA LEU A 166 18.07 18.44 -8.35
C LEU A 166 17.09 17.29 -8.08
N VAL A 167 16.45 17.24 -6.89
CA VAL A 167 15.38 16.27 -6.60
C VAL A 167 14.23 16.39 -7.60
N LYS A 168 13.83 17.62 -7.95
CA LYS A 168 12.77 17.88 -8.95
C LYS A 168 13.27 17.62 -10.38
N THR A 169 14.53 17.98 -10.69
CA THR A 169 15.08 17.91 -12.06
C THR A 169 15.44 16.50 -12.50
N LEU A 170 16.16 15.74 -11.65
CA LEU A 170 16.57 14.37 -11.96
C LEU A 170 15.44 13.37 -11.71
N GLY A 171 14.62 13.60 -10.68
CA GLY A 171 13.44 12.81 -10.37
C GLY A 171 13.74 11.37 -9.91
N LYS A 172 12.74 10.50 -10.00
CA LYS A 172 12.79 9.14 -9.43
C LYS A 172 13.91 8.25 -9.99
N THR A 173 14.33 8.43 -11.24
CA THR A 173 15.36 7.61 -11.90
C THR A 173 16.69 7.63 -11.13
N PHE A 174 17.19 8.82 -10.78
CA PHE A 174 18.42 8.96 -10.00
C PHE A 174 18.22 8.60 -8.53
N TYR A 175 17.14 9.08 -7.90
CA TYR A 175 16.94 8.93 -6.46
C TYR A 175 16.44 7.54 -6.02
N LYS A 176 15.97 6.67 -6.93
CA LYS A 176 15.79 5.24 -6.67
C LYS A 176 17.13 4.49 -6.69
N SER A 177 18.09 4.94 -7.51
CA SER A 177 19.42 4.33 -7.63
C SER A 177 20.33 4.60 -6.42
N SER A 178 21.48 3.91 -6.40
CA SER A 178 22.59 4.14 -5.48
C SER A 178 23.51 5.30 -5.92
N LYS A 179 23.56 5.64 -7.21
CA LYS A 179 24.39 6.71 -7.81
C LYS A 179 23.76 8.10 -7.61
N ARG A 180 23.59 8.53 -6.35
CA ARG A 180 22.96 9.82 -6.00
C ARG A 180 23.98 10.96 -5.94
N PRO A 181 23.62 12.21 -6.30
CA PRO A 181 24.54 13.34 -6.21
C PRO A 181 24.99 13.67 -4.77
N ILE A 182 26.30 13.73 -4.56
CA ILE A 182 26.93 14.07 -3.27
C ILE A 182 27.12 15.59 -3.17
N PRO A 183 26.72 16.26 -2.07
CA PRO A 183 26.84 17.72 -1.95
C PRO A 183 28.30 18.20 -1.76
N ILE A 184 28.68 19.22 -2.52
CA ILE A 184 29.99 19.90 -2.49
C ILE A 184 29.79 21.41 -2.34
N ARG A 185 30.71 22.06 -1.63
CA ARG A 185 30.75 23.52 -1.50
C ARG A 185 31.83 24.09 -2.40
N ILE A 186 31.41 24.63 -3.54
CA ILE A 186 32.30 25.20 -4.57
C ILE A 186 32.45 26.72 -4.39
N ALA A 187 31.51 27.36 -3.68
CA ALA A 187 31.62 28.76 -3.26
C ALA A 187 32.19 28.83 -1.84
N GLU A 188 33.25 29.60 -1.64
CA GLU A 188 33.77 29.92 -0.31
C GLU A 188 32.93 31.03 0.35
N ILE A 189 32.80 30.93 1.66
CA ILE A 189 32.39 32.03 2.53
C ILE A 189 33.68 32.50 3.18
N GLU A 190 34.12 33.72 2.87
CA GLU A 190 35.27 34.31 3.56
C GLU A 190 35.06 34.26 5.07
N LYS A 191 36.04 33.68 5.76
CA LYS A 191 36.16 33.74 7.21
C LYS A 191 37.45 34.51 7.53
N VAL A 192 37.30 35.79 7.80
CA VAL A 192 38.28 36.54 8.57
C VAL A 192 37.84 36.45 10.04
N ASP A 193 38.73 36.01 10.92
CA ASP A 193 38.62 35.99 12.39
C ASP A 193 37.30 35.46 12.99
N GLY A 194 36.93 34.23 12.60
CA GLY A 194 36.06 33.35 13.40
C GLY A 194 34.57 33.70 13.50
N LYS A 195 34.16 34.94 13.22
CA LYS A 195 32.75 35.37 13.20
C LYS A 195 32.18 35.40 11.77
N LYS A 196 30.91 35.03 11.63
CA LYS A 196 30.17 35.17 10.36
C LYS A 196 29.77 36.63 10.17
N VAL A 197 30.31 37.30 9.16
CA VAL A 197 29.78 38.59 8.71
C VAL A 197 28.42 38.36 8.04
N LYS A 198 27.38 39.07 8.49
CA LYS A 198 26.12 39.20 7.73
C LYS A 198 26.40 40.12 6.55
N LYS A 199 26.03 39.70 5.34
CA LYS A 199 26.15 40.57 4.16
C LYS A 199 25.12 41.70 4.26
N ASP A 200 25.59 42.94 4.41
CA ASP A 200 24.73 44.12 4.47
C ASP A 200 24.02 44.39 3.13
N VAL A 201 22.79 44.90 3.21
CA VAL A 201 21.84 44.98 2.08
C VAL A 201 21.97 46.31 1.30
N LYS A 202 23.04 47.08 1.51
CA LYS A 202 23.23 48.39 0.86
C LYS A 202 24.65 48.59 0.28
N ALA A 203 24.89 47.98 -0.87
CA ALA A 203 25.81 48.52 -1.87
C ALA A 203 25.34 48.11 -3.28
N LYS A 204 24.85 49.07 -4.07
CA LYS A 204 24.77 48.94 -5.53
C LYS A 204 26.05 49.54 -6.10
N SER A 205 26.86 48.73 -6.76
CA SER A 205 27.89 49.20 -7.70
C SER A 205 27.63 48.61 -9.08
N ASN A 206 27.77 49.44 -10.11
CA ASN A 206 27.66 49.03 -11.51
C ASN A 206 29.04 48.55 -12.00
N SER A 207 29.20 47.25 -12.17
CA SER A 207 30.16 46.68 -13.11
C SER A 207 29.59 45.38 -13.67
N LYS A 208 29.55 45.27 -15.00
CA LYS A 208 29.42 43.97 -15.66
C LYS A 208 30.82 43.35 -15.66
N GLU A 209 30.88 42.04 -15.41
CA GLU A 209 32.11 41.26 -15.22
C GLU A 209 32.84 41.49 -13.89
N GLU A 210 32.31 40.88 -12.83
CA GLU A 210 33.14 40.40 -11.72
C GLU A 210 32.58 39.08 -11.19
N GLY A 211 33.47 38.16 -10.83
CA GLY A 211 33.12 36.74 -10.67
C GLY A 211 32.20 36.47 -9.48
N SER A 212 31.24 35.55 -9.66
CA SER A 212 30.60 34.93 -8.49
C SER A 212 31.69 34.21 -7.67
N ALA A 213 31.84 34.56 -6.39
CA ALA A 213 32.87 34.03 -5.51
C ALA A 213 32.92 32.48 -5.52
N PHE A 214 33.89 31.95 -6.26
CA PHE A 214 34.26 30.54 -6.27
C PHE A 214 35.51 30.38 -5.41
N ALA A 215 35.59 29.26 -4.69
CA ALA A 215 36.75 28.92 -3.89
C ALA A 215 37.99 28.72 -4.78
N SER A 216 39.18 28.88 -4.21
CA SER A 216 40.44 28.63 -4.93
C SER A 216 40.51 27.19 -5.47
N PRO A 217 41.20 26.92 -6.60
CA PRO A 217 41.26 25.57 -7.21
C PRO A 217 41.70 24.48 -6.23
N ALA A 218 42.66 24.79 -5.35
CA ALA A 218 43.15 23.88 -4.32
C ALA A 218 42.10 23.56 -3.22
N VAL A 219 41.22 24.51 -2.87
CA VAL A 219 40.11 24.27 -1.92
C VAL A 219 39.02 23.42 -2.57
N VAL A 220 38.70 23.70 -3.84
CA VAL A 220 37.73 22.89 -4.61
C VAL A 220 38.23 21.45 -4.75
N ALA A 221 39.51 21.24 -5.08
CA ALA A 221 40.13 19.91 -5.14
C ALA A 221 40.01 19.16 -3.79
N LYS A 222 40.39 19.78 -2.67
CA LYS A 222 40.28 19.19 -1.33
C LYS A 222 38.85 18.85 -0.94
N GLU A 223 37.87 19.67 -1.28
CA GLU A 223 36.45 19.39 -0.97
C GLU A 223 35.86 18.30 -1.90
N ILE A 224 36.40 18.12 -3.11
CA ILE A 224 36.11 16.97 -4.00
C ILE A 224 36.69 15.67 -3.42
N GLU A 225 37.98 15.63 -3.06
CA GLU A 225 38.61 14.45 -2.43
C GLU A 225 37.87 14.04 -1.16
N LYS A 226 37.54 15.02 -0.32
CA LYS A 226 36.72 14.81 0.87
C LYS A 226 35.31 14.32 0.55
N ALA A 227 34.69 14.76 -0.55
CA ALA A 227 33.38 14.26 -0.97
C ALA A 227 33.42 12.82 -1.51
N LEU A 228 34.51 12.43 -2.19
CA LEU A 228 34.74 11.05 -2.62
C LEU A 228 34.91 10.10 -1.43
N ASN A 229 35.55 10.58 -0.36
CA ASN A 229 35.73 9.88 0.92
C ASN A 229 34.58 10.13 1.92
N CYS A 230 33.36 10.37 1.42
CA CYS A 230 32.15 10.47 2.23
C CYS A 230 31.08 9.46 1.80
N ALA A 231 30.33 8.93 2.78
CA ALA A 231 29.05 8.28 2.53
C ALA A 231 27.94 9.35 2.31
N PRO A 232 27.15 9.27 1.22
CA PRO A 232 25.98 10.13 1.05
C PRO A 232 24.86 9.73 2.01
N VAL A 233 24.22 10.72 2.64
CA VAL A 233 23.11 10.53 3.57
C VAL A 233 21.87 11.25 3.05
N GLN A 234 20.75 10.54 2.98
CA GLN A 234 19.46 11.11 2.66
C GLN A 234 18.41 10.52 3.58
N LEU A 235 17.80 11.37 4.40
CA LEU A 235 16.67 10.99 5.25
C LEU A 235 15.34 11.17 4.50
N ALA A 236 14.37 10.32 4.82
CA ALA A 236 12.97 10.51 4.47
C ALA A 236 12.18 10.95 5.72
N PRO A 237 10.94 11.45 5.58
CA PRO A 237 10.00 11.70 6.70
C PRO A 237 9.49 10.42 7.41
N ALA A 238 10.33 9.38 7.48
CA ALA A 238 10.05 8.08 8.06
C ALA A 238 10.89 7.87 9.33
N THR A 239 10.61 6.80 10.06
CA THR A 239 11.44 6.34 11.19
C THR A 239 12.63 5.48 10.74
N THR A 240 12.72 5.10 9.47
CA THR A 240 13.79 4.23 8.95
C THR A 240 14.63 4.92 7.87
N ALA A 241 15.95 4.71 7.91
CA ALA A 241 16.89 5.18 6.92
C ALA A 241 17.96 4.12 6.64
N ALA A 242 18.33 3.93 5.37
CA ALA A 242 19.36 3.00 4.94
C ALA A 242 20.51 3.76 4.25
N ILE A 243 21.75 3.52 4.70
CA ILE A 243 22.96 4.23 4.26
C ILE A 243 24.01 3.20 3.86
N ARG A 244 24.67 3.38 2.72
CA ARG A 244 25.74 2.49 2.26
C ARG A 244 27.00 2.75 3.09
N VAL A 245 27.54 1.70 3.71
CA VAL A 245 28.74 1.75 4.57
C VAL A 245 29.94 1.02 3.98
N GLY A 246 29.72 0.15 3.00
CA GLY A 246 30.79 -0.57 2.33
C GLY A 246 30.32 -1.44 1.17
N SER A 247 31.12 -2.45 0.87
CA SER A 247 30.84 -3.47 -0.14
C SER A 247 31.50 -4.80 0.21
N SER A 248 31.16 -5.88 -0.49
CA SER A 248 31.61 -7.26 -0.20
C SER A 248 33.13 -7.47 -0.30
N SER A 249 33.86 -6.55 -0.94
CA SER A 249 35.32 -6.56 -1.04
C SER A 249 36.05 -6.05 0.20
N PHE A 250 35.36 -5.39 1.15
CA PHE A 250 35.97 -4.80 2.34
C PHE A 250 36.23 -5.85 3.43
N THR A 251 37.20 -5.60 4.32
CA THR A 251 37.36 -6.42 5.54
C THR A 251 36.29 -6.09 6.57
N ALA A 252 36.04 -7.01 7.51
CA ALA A 252 35.09 -6.77 8.60
C ALA A 252 35.50 -5.59 9.51
N GLU A 253 36.80 -5.34 9.64
CA GLU A 253 37.38 -4.22 10.40
C GLU A 253 37.14 -2.89 9.70
N GLN A 254 37.42 -2.80 8.38
CA GLN A 254 37.13 -1.62 7.56
C GLN A 254 35.64 -1.27 7.57
N LEU A 255 34.76 -2.28 7.51
CA LEU A 255 33.33 -2.09 7.66
C LEU A 255 32.96 -1.57 9.06
N ALA A 256 33.58 -2.07 10.12
CA ALA A 256 33.30 -1.62 11.48
C ALA A 256 33.71 -0.16 11.72
N GLU A 257 34.87 0.25 11.24
CA GLU A 257 35.35 1.64 11.30
C GLU A 257 34.45 2.59 10.48
N ASN A 258 34.02 2.16 9.28
CA ASN A 258 33.07 2.93 8.47
C ASN A 258 31.69 3.05 9.15
N VAL A 259 31.19 1.96 9.75
CA VAL A 259 29.91 1.98 10.48
C VAL A 259 29.98 2.92 11.69
N ASP A 260 31.06 2.90 12.46
CA ASP A 260 31.26 3.80 13.61
C ASP A 260 31.33 5.28 13.17
N ALA A 261 32.11 5.61 12.13
CA ALA A 261 32.15 6.95 11.57
C ALA A 261 30.76 7.43 11.08
N VAL A 262 29.99 6.54 10.46
CA VAL A 262 28.61 6.83 10.02
C VAL A 262 27.66 6.99 11.21
N VAL A 263 27.71 6.14 12.23
CA VAL A 263 26.84 6.24 13.43
C VAL A 263 27.14 7.53 14.20
N LYS A 264 28.41 7.89 14.42
CA LYS A 264 28.82 9.18 15.01
C LYS A 264 28.26 10.35 14.20
N GLY A 265 28.53 10.38 12.89
CA GLY A 265 28.06 11.45 12.00
C GLY A 265 26.54 11.59 11.91
N LEU A 266 25.79 10.48 12.00
CA LEU A 266 24.33 10.49 12.03
C LEU A 266 23.80 11.05 13.34
N THR A 267 24.35 10.59 14.46
CA THR A 267 23.91 10.97 15.81
C THR A 267 24.14 12.46 16.09
N GLU A 268 25.26 13.02 15.63
CA GLU A 268 25.58 14.44 15.80
C GLU A 268 24.78 15.37 14.88
N LYS A 269 24.56 14.99 13.61
CA LYS A 269 24.14 15.93 12.55
C LYS A 269 22.74 15.69 12.00
N PHE A 270 22.21 14.47 12.10
CA PHE A 270 21.00 14.07 11.38
C PHE A 270 19.87 13.60 12.31
N VAL A 271 20.18 12.87 13.38
CA VAL A 271 19.20 12.35 14.35
C VAL A 271 18.89 13.40 15.43
N THR A 272 17.62 13.71 15.63
CA THR A 272 17.18 14.58 16.73
C THR A 272 17.31 13.88 18.07
N LYS A 273 17.79 14.59 19.11
CA LYS A 273 18.07 14.06 20.47
C LYS A 273 19.12 12.93 20.53
N GLY A 274 19.93 12.76 19.47
CA GLY A 274 21.06 11.83 19.44
C GLY A 274 20.67 10.39 19.75
N TRP A 275 21.49 9.71 20.57
CA TRP A 275 21.30 8.30 20.94
C TRP A 275 19.93 7.98 21.56
N ARG A 276 19.27 8.94 22.23
CA ARG A 276 17.95 8.69 22.87
C ARG A 276 16.85 8.34 21.87
N ASN A 277 16.92 8.88 20.65
CA ASN A 277 15.91 8.67 19.60
C ASN A 277 16.26 7.49 18.68
N ILE A 278 17.41 6.82 18.87
CA ILE A 278 17.73 5.60 18.12
C ILE A 278 16.96 4.44 18.78
N LYS A 279 16.20 3.68 17.98
CA LYS A 279 15.52 2.45 18.39
C LYS A 279 16.35 1.21 18.06
N ALA A 280 16.95 1.18 16.86
CA ALA A 280 17.73 0.04 16.40
C ALA A 280 18.77 0.40 15.34
N LEU A 281 19.84 -0.38 15.29
CA LEU A 281 20.85 -0.40 14.24
C LEU A 281 20.96 -1.83 13.70
N HIS A 282 20.86 -2.00 12.37
CA HIS A 282 21.03 -3.28 11.69
C HIS A 282 21.98 -3.14 10.50
N ILE A 283 22.73 -4.19 10.17
CA ILE A 283 23.55 -4.27 8.95
C ILE A 283 22.95 -5.28 7.97
N LYS A 284 22.91 -4.93 6.68
CA LYS A 284 22.24 -5.72 5.63
C LYS A 284 23.03 -5.66 4.30
N GLY A 285 23.12 -6.78 3.60
CA GLY A 285 23.47 -6.81 2.17
C GLY A 285 22.31 -6.32 1.29
N ALA A 286 22.43 -6.47 -0.02
CA ALA A 286 21.33 -6.20 -0.94
C ALA A 286 20.23 -7.27 -0.78
N ASN A 287 20.62 -8.54 -0.78
CA ASN A 287 19.69 -9.68 -0.76
C ASN A 287 19.67 -10.50 0.54
N THR A 288 20.45 -10.12 1.56
CA THR A 288 20.56 -10.87 2.82
C THR A 288 19.49 -10.46 3.84
N MET A 289 19.32 -11.27 4.88
CA MET A 289 18.67 -10.82 6.12
C MET A 289 19.45 -9.66 6.78
N ALA A 290 18.75 -8.86 7.59
CA ALA A 290 19.35 -7.76 8.34
C ALA A 290 19.79 -8.25 9.73
N MET A 291 21.08 -8.14 10.02
CA MET A 291 21.66 -8.56 11.29
C MET A 291 21.56 -7.42 12.32
N PRO A 292 20.99 -7.63 13.52
CA PRO A 292 20.95 -6.60 14.55
C PRO A 292 22.36 -6.32 15.09
N ILE A 293 22.72 -5.04 15.13
CA ILE A 293 23.93 -4.53 15.80
C ILE A 293 23.56 -4.06 17.21
N TRP A 294 22.50 -3.26 17.32
CA TRP A 294 22.10 -2.63 18.57
C TRP A 294 20.58 -2.43 18.61
N LEU A 295 20.00 -2.60 19.80
CA LEU A 295 18.58 -2.39 20.09
C LEU A 295 18.47 -1.57 21.38
N ALA A 296 17.57 -0.60 21.39
CA ALA A 296 17.25 0.16 22.60
C ALA A 296 16.44 -0.69 23.57
N SER A 297 16.82 -0.69 24.85
CA SER A 297 16.06 -1.31 25.95
C SER A 297 14.76 -0.55 26.24
N GLU A 298 14.80 0.78 26.14
CA GLU A 298 13.66 1.68 26.35
C GLU A 298 13.07 2.10 24.99
N LEU A 299 11.74 2.11 24.87
CA LEU A 299 11.05 2.45 23.60
C LEU A 299 10.60 3.91 23.50
N TRP A 300 10.45 4.62 24.62
CA TRP A 300 10.11 6.04 24.70
C TRP A 300 11.31 6.98 24.43
N VAL A 301 11.06 8.26 24.14
CA VAL A 301 12.13 9.27 23.93
C VAL A 301 12.22 10.24 25.13
N GLU A 302 11.09 10.51 25.76
CA GLU A 302 10.91 11.29 26.99
C GLU A 302 10.04 10.52 27.98
N GLU A 303 10.19 10.77 29.28
CA GLU A 303 9.42 10.08 30.33
C GLU A 303 7.91 10.35 30.20
N GLY A 304 7.51 11.53 29.71
CA GLY A 304 6.12 11.85 29.35
C GLY A 304 5.58 11.21 28.05
N ASP A 305 6.35 10.35 27.38
CA ASP A 305 5.78 9.42 26.37
C ASP A 305 5.22 8.14 27.02
N ILE A 306 5.41 7.95 28.33
CA ILE A 306 4.80 6.88 29.12
C ILE A 306 3.43 7.38 29.57
N VAL A 307 2.36 6.79 29.03
CA VAL A 307 1.02 6.96 29.57
C VAL A 307 0.93 6.10 30.82
N GLU A 308 0.81 6.72 31.99
CA GLU A 308 0.44 6.00 33.21
C GLU A 308 -1.04 5.58 33.10
N GLU A 309 -1.32 4.29 33.26
CA GLU A 309 -2.67 3.73 33.23
C GLU A 309 -3.50 4.30 34.41
N GLY A 310 -4.24 5.39 34.15
CA GLY A 310 -5.13 6.01 35.13
C GLY A 310 -5.47 7.50 34.89
N ALA A 311 -4.73 8.22 34.05
CA ALA A 311 -4.87 9.68 33.95
C ALA A 311 -5.94 10.21 32.96
N GLU A 312 -6.51 9.38 32.08
CA GLU A 312 -7.42 9.85 31.01
C GLU A 312 -8.87 10.11 31.45
N GLU A 313 -9.26 9.78 32.70
CA GLU A 313 -10.65 9.92 33.17
C GLU A 313 -11.07 11.32 33.66
N GLU A 314 -10.13 12.24 33.93
CA GLU A 314 -10.46 13.55 34.54
C GLU A 314 -10.67 14.70 33.54
N GLU A 315 -9.90 14.81 32.45
CA GLU A 315 -9.98 15.98 31.56
C GLU A 315 -11.31 16.11 30.78
N THR A 316 -12.03 15.00 30.56
CA THR A 316 -13.29 15.00 29.78
C THR A 316 -14.49 15.58 30.55
N LYS A 317 -14.42 15.70 31.89
CA LYS A 317 -15.55 16.18 32.73
C LYS A 317 -15.55 17.69 32.98
N ALA A 318 -14.46 18.40 32.70
CA ALA A 318 -14.30 19.81 33.11
C ALA A 318 -14.95 20.87 32.19
N VAL A 319 -15.26 20.55 30.93
CA VAL A 319 -15.66 21.55 29.91
C VAL A 319 -17.18 21.70 29.76
N ALA A 320 -17.98 20.77 30.27
CA ALA A 320 -19.44 20.74 30.06
C ALA A 320 -20.25 21.76 30.90
N GLY A 321 -19.62 22.51 31.81
CA GLY A 321 -20.32 23.22 32.89
C GLY A 321 -19.97 24.69 33.11
N LYS A 322 -20.19 25.58 32.13
CA LYS A 322 -20.34 27.05 32.37
C LYS A 322 -20.90 27.84 31.18
N LYS A 323 -22.24 27.90 31.05
CA LYS A 323 -22.94 28.95 30.29
C LYS A 323 -24.32 29.28 30.88
N ARG A 324 -24.39 30.23 31.83
CA ARG A 324 -25.38 31.34 31.84
C ARG A 324 -25.31 32.26 33.09
N LYS A 325 -25.44 33.57 32.81
CA LYS A 325 -26.06 34.66 33.60
C LYS A 325 -25.31 35.28 34.81
N GLN A 326 -24.77 36.48 34.60
CA GLN A 326 -25.13 37.82 35.19
C GLN A 326 -24.04 38.82 34.73
N ILE A 327 -24.31 39.89 33.96
CA ILE A 327 -25.08 41.14 34.17
C ILE A 327 -24.26 42.23 34.92
N ALA A 328 -24.40 43.47 34.41
CA ALA A 328 -23.94 44.78 34.92
C ALA A 328 -22.52 45.25 34.51
N ALA A 329 -22.45 46.58 34.32
CA ALA A 329 -21.34 47.31 33.73
C ALA A 329 -20.58 48.16 34.77
N VAL A 330 -19.34 48.53 34.45
CA VAL A 330 -18.76 49.85 34.74
C VAL A 330 -17.92 50.26 33.52
N GLU A 331 -17.97 51.53 33.16
CA GLU A 331 -17.25 52.16 32.06
C GLU A 331 -15.84 52.60 32.51
N GLU A 332 -14.86 52.66 31.59
CA GLU A 332 -14.05 53.88 31.44
C GLU A 332 -13.32 53.94 30.08
N GLU A 333 -13.36 55.14 29.51
CA GLU A 333 -12.73 55.64 28.27
C GLU A 333 -11.17 55.71 28.40
N LYS A 334 -10.28 56.02 27.44
CA LYS A 334 -10.18 56.58 26.05
C LYS A 334 -8.96 55.86 25.37
N GLN A 335 -8.51 56.01 24.12
CA GLN A 335 -8.87 56.69 22.85
C GLN A 335 -8.17 55.84 21.74
N ILE A 336 -8.79 55.43 20.63
CA ILE A 336 -9.02 56.16 19.36
C ILE A 336 -7.79 56.89 18.78
N GLU A 337 -7.14 56.26 17.80
CA GLU A 337 -6.78 56.90 16.52
C GLU A 337 -7.06 55.94 15.34
N THR A 338 -7.62 56.49 14.26
CA THR A 338 -7.85 55.92 12.93
C THR A 338 -7.68 57.10 11.93
N PRO A 339 -7.46 56.97 10.58
CA PRO A 339 -8.18 56.01 9.72
C PRO A 339 -7.61 55.63 8.31
N LYS A 340 -8.42 54.82 7.59
CA LYS A 340 -8.69 54.79 6.11
C LYS A 340 -7.70 54.17 5.09
N LYS A 341 -8.19 53.05 4.53
CA LYS A 341 -8.35 52.69 3.09
C LYS A 341 -7.13 52.72 2.12
N ALA A 342 -6.84 51.55 1.50
CA ALA A 342 -7.03 51.34 0.04
C ALA A 342 -6.89 49.84 -0.37
N LYS A 343 -7.61 49.44 -1.43
CA LYS A 343 -7.47 48.15 -2.15
C LYS A 343 -6.26 48.18 -3.10
N LYS A 344 -5.48 47.10 -3.21
CA LYS A 344 -5.11 46.46 -4.51
C LYS A 344 -4.30 45.15 -4.38
N ALA A 345 -4.48 44.30 -5.41
CA ALA A 345 -3.58 43.24 -5.87
C ALA A 345 -3.26 42.04 -4.96
N LYS A 346 -4.09 40.99 -5.07
CA LYS A 346 -3.61 39.59 -5.05
C LYS A 346 -4.41 38.75 -6.07
N ALA A 347 -4.14 39.01 -7.34
CA ALA A 347 -4.64 38.27 -8.50
C ALA A 347 -3.56 38.35 -9.59
N ALA A 348 -2.60 37.42 -9.54
CA ALA A 348 -1.43 37.39 -10.44
C ALA A 348 -0.65 36.04 -10.42
N GLU A 349 -1.17 34.96 -9.83
CA GLU A 349 -0.50 33.64 -9.80
C GLU A 349 -1.28 32.52 -10.52
N ASP A 350 -2.55 32.73 -10.91
CA ASP A 350 -3.39 31.68 -11.51
C ASP A 350 -3.41 31.66 -13.07
N ASP A 351 -2.91 32.71 -13.75
CA ASP A 351 -2.97 32.82 -15.22
C ASP A 351 -1.86 32.06 -15.99
N GLU A 352 -0.68 31.86 -15.39
CA GLU A 352 0.46 31.19 -16.06
C GLU A 352 0.19 29.68 -16.30
N ASP A 353 -0.48 29.01 -15.35
CA ASP A 353 -0.82 27.59 -15.48
C ASP A 353 -1.96 27.35 -16.50
N ALA A 354 -2.87 28.33 -16.67
CA ALA A 354 -3.91 28.27 -17.71
C ALA A 354 -3.33 28.37 -19.13
N LEU A 355 -2.39 29.30 -19.34
CA LEU A 355 -1.72 29.51 -20.64
C LEU A 355 -0.85 28.31 -21.05
N THR A 356 -0.15 27.69 -20.10
CA THR A 356 0.66 26.49 -20.39
C THR A 356 -0.19 25.25 -20.70
N LEU A 357 -1.38 25.12 -20.09
CA LEU A 357 -2.35 24.08 -20.45
C LEU A 357 -2.97 24.30 -21.84
N ALA A 358 -3.29 25.55 -22.21
CA ALA A 358 -3.81 25.89 -23.53
C ALA A 358 -2.80 25.55 -24.64
N ALA A 359 -1.54 26.00 -24.51
CA ALA A 359 -0.46 25.70 -25.45
C ALA A 359 -0.20 24.19 -25.59
N ARG A 360 -0.38 23.42 -24.50
CA ARG A 360 -0.24 21.96 -24.50
C ARG A 360 -1.40 21.25 -25.20
N LYS A 361 -2.63 21.75 -25.07
CA LYS A 361 -3.82 21.25 -25.81
C LYS A 361 -3.70 21.50 -27.31
N GLU A 362 -3.30 22.71 -27.72
CA GLU A 362 -3.13 23.05 -29.14
C GLU A 362 -2.05 22.18 -29.82
N LYS A 363 -0.93 21.94 -29.12
CA LYS A 363 0.15 21.06 -29.62
C LYS A 363 -0.31 19.60 -29.79
N LEU A 364 -1.19 19.12 -28.92
CA LEU A 364 -1.73 17.76 -28.96
C LEU A 364 -2.83 17.62 -30.04
N GLN A 365 -3.60 18.67 -30.29
CA GLN A 365 -4.50 18.75 -31.45
C GLN A 365 -3.74 18.79 -32.78
N LYS A 366 -2.65 19.57 -32.88
CA LYS A 366 -1.77 19.58 -34.07
C LYS A 366 -1.09 18.22 -34.30
N GLN A 367 -0.73 17.48 -33.25
CA GLN A 367 -0.24 16.10 -33.36
C GLN A 367 -1.33 15.13 -33.84
N LYS A 368 -2.57 15.22 -33.33
CA LYS A 368 -3.70 14.41 -33.80
C LYS A 368 -4.08 14.73 -35.26
N ALA A 369 -4.09 16.00 -35.64
CA ALA A 369 -4.36 16.41 -37.03
C ALA A 369 -3.30 15.89 -38.00
N LYS A 370 -2.02 15.89 -37.61
CA LYS A 370 -0.94 15.31 -38.41
C LYS A 370 -1.06 13.79 -38.55
N ALA A 371 -1.41 13.09 -37.47
CA ALA A 371 -1.66 11.64 -37.52
C ALA A 371 -2.90 11.26 -38.36
N LEU A 372 -3.85 12.19 -38.56
CA LEU A 372 -5.02 12.00 -39.42
C LEU A 372 -4.73 12.28 -40.91
N ALA A 373 -3.67 13.03 -41.21
CA ALA A 373 -3.29 13.39 -42.58
C ALA A 373 -2.48 12.29 -43.30
N ASP A 374 -1.72 11.48 -42.56
CA ASP A 374 -0.84 10.43 -43.09
C ASP A 374 -1.55 9.06 -43.26
N GLY A 375 -2.89 9.03 -43.23
CA GLY A 375 -3.70 7.81 -43.33
C GLY A 375 -4.30 7.56 -44.72
N ALA A 376 -3.72 6.63 -45.49
CA ALA A 376 -4.24 6.23 -46.80
C ALA A 376 -5.64 5.56 -46.70
N ALA A 377 -6.53 5.91 -47.63
CA ALA A 377 -7.93 5.47 -47.61
C ALA A 377 -8.14 4.01 -48.10
N PRO A 378 -9.15 3.29 -47.58
CA PRO A 378 -9.52 1.96 -48.08
C PRO A 378 -10.49 2.06 -49.27
N THR A 379 -10.21 1.33 -50.35
CA THR A 379 -11.13 1.18 -51.50
C THR A 379 -11.87 -0.16 -51.48
N LYS A 380 -13.13 -0.12 -51.92
CA LYS A 380 -14.03 -1.29 -52.05
C LYS A 380 -13.90 -1.94 -53.43
N THR A 381 -14.01 -3.26 -53.50
CA THR A 381 -14.63 -4.00 -54.63
C THR A 381 -15.35 -5.24 -54.10
N ALA A 382 -16.29 -5.79 -54.86
CA ALA A 382 -17.31 -6.71 -54.36
C ALA A 382 -17.49 -7.98 -55.21
N ALA A 383 -18.12 -8.98 -54.57
CA ALA A 383 -18.83 -10.13 -55.13
C ALA A 383 -18.04 -11.27 -55.83
N GLY A 384 -18.30 -12.50 -55.36
CA GLY A 384 -17.90 -13.76 -55.98
C GLY A 384 -18.34 -14.94 -55.10
N ALA A 385 -19.35 -15.71 -55.52
CA ALA A 385 -20.00 -16.72 -54.66
C ALA A 385 -19.29 -18.09 -54.66
N GLY A 386 -19.31 -18.79 -53.51
CA GLY A 386 -18.80 -20.16 -53.42
C GLY A 386 -19.11 -20.88 -52.09
N LYS A 387 -20.09 -21.80 -52.10
CA LYS A 387 -20.35 -22.71 -50.96
C LYS A 387 -19.17 -23.67 -50.75
N LYS A 388 -18.65 -23.80 -49.52
CA LYS A 388 -18.00 -25.05 -49.04
C LYS A 388 -17.94 -25.16 -47.50
N LYS A 389 -17.98 -26.40 -47.01
CA LYS A 389 -18.22 -26.78 -45.61
C LYS A 389 -17.01 -26.51 -44.69
N ARG A 390 -17.25 -26.16 -43.41
CA ARG A 390 -16.24 -26.15 -42.35
C ARG A 390 -15.67 -27.56 -42.16
N LYS A 391 -14.34 -27.73 -42.29
CA LYS A 391 -13.62 -28.92 -41.81
C LYS A 391 -12.97 -28.62 -40.46
N ARG A 392 -13.09 -29.55 -39.50
CA ARG A 392 -12.22 -29.64 -38.32
C ARG A 392 -10.97 -30.45 -38.72
N SER A 393 -9.77 -29.98 -38.39
CA SER A 393 -8.55 -30.80 -38.24
C SER A 393 -8.24 -30.88 -36.75
N VAL A 394 -8.26 -32.04 -36.09
CA VAL A 394 -7.35 -33.19 -36.24
C VAL A 394 -5.89 -32.80 -35.95
N LEU A 395 -5.63 -32.41 -34.69
CA LEU A 395 -4.28 -32.35 -34.10
C LEU A 395 -4.28 -32.39 -32.55
N ARG A 396 -5.28 -33.05 -31.95
CA ARG A 396 -5.38 -33.30 -30.49
C ARG A 396 -5.48 -34.79 -30.14
N ALA A 397 -4.99 -35.66 -31.02
CA ALA A 397 -5.18 -37.12 -30.97
C ALA A 397 -3.86 -37.92 -31.12
N ALA A 398 -2.70 -37.30 -30.89
CA ALA A 398 -1.39 -37.91 -31.15
C ALA A 398 -0.37 -37.66 -30.02
N ARG A 399 -0.78 -37.88 -28.75
CA ARG A 399 0.17 -37.90 -27.61
C ARG A 399 -0.20 -38.87 -26.48
N ALA A 400 -0.85 -39.98 -26.84
CA ALA A 400 -1.19 -41.06 -25.91
C ALA A 400 -1.06 -42.42 -26.63
N GLN A 401 0.17 -42.96 -26.72
CA GLN A 401 0.48 -44.39 -26.96
C GLN A 401 2.00 -44.66 -27.01
N ILE A 402 2.66 -44.71 -25.84
CA ILE A 402 3.85 -45.55 -25.59
C ILE A 402 3.73 -46.11 -24.15
N LEU A 403 3.13 -47.30 -24.03
CA LEU A 403 3.36 -48.45 -23.11
C LEU A 403 3.95 -48.25 -21.67
N PRO A 404 3.72 -49.19 -20.72
CA PRO A 404 2.44 -49.82 -20.34
C PRO A 404 2.27 -50.10 -18.81
N SER A 405 1.09 -50.64 -18.45
CA SER A 405 0.83 -51.57 -17.33
C SER A 405 0.30 -51.05 -15.97
N MET A 406 -0.83 -51.66 -15.59
CA MET A 406 -1.42 -51.81 -14.24
C MET A 406 -1.76 -50.56 -13.40
N ARG A 407 -2.99 -50.06 -13.61
CA ARG A 407 -4.02 -50.00 -12.54
C ARG A 407 -5.42 -49.96 -13.15
N THR A 408 -6.18 -51.03 -12.94
CA THR A 408 -7.61 -51.10 -13.24
C THR A 408 -8.42 -50.55 -12.07
N THR A 409 -9.28 -49.55 -12.30
CA THR A 409 -10.67 -49.55 -11.80
C THR A 409 -11.49 -48.40 -12.43
N THR A 410 -12.63 -48.79 -13.03
CA THR A 410 -13.90 -48.04 -13.13
C THR A 410 -13.87 -46.50 -13.20
N GLY A 411 -14.18 -45.95 -14.39
CA GLY A 411 -14.62 -44.56 -14.51
C GLY A 411 -16.01 -44.37 -13.89
N ILE A 412 -16.04 -43.80 -12.68
CA ILE A 412 -17.28 -43.41 -11.98
C ILE A 412 -17.82 -42.15 -12.64
N SER A 413 -19.11 -42.14 -13.00
CA SER A 413 -19.78 -40.94 -13.53
C SER A 413 -19.77 -39.81 -12.49
N SER A 414 -19.67 -38.55 -12.93
CA SER A 414 -19.77 -37.38 -12.05
C SER A 414 -21.05 -37.39 -11.18
N ALA A 415 -22.16 -37.94 -11.69
CA ALA A 415 -23.41 -38.12 -10.94
C ALA A 415 -23.35 -39.20 -9.84
N ALA A 416 -22.33 -40.06 -9.83
CA ALA A 416 -22.09 -41.07 -8.80
C ALA A 416 -21.02 -40.61 -7.78
N LEU A 417 -20.06 -39.78 -8.18
CA LEU A 417 -19.20 -39.04 -7.23
C LEU A 417 -20.03 -38.08 -6.36
N ALA A 418 -21.00 -37.38 -6.96
CA ALA A 418 -21.95 -36.52 -6.23
C ALA A 418 -22.77 -37.22 -5.13
N ARG A 419 -22.80 -38.57 -5.07
CA ARG A 419 -23.43 -39.32 -3.97
C ARG A 419 -22.50 -39.63 -2.79
N LEU A 420 -21.20 -39.35 -2.93
CA LEU A 420 -20.18 -39.49 -1.89
C LEU A 420 -19.81 -38.14 -1.27
N LEU A 421 -20.29 -37.03 -1.84
CA LEU A 421 -20.10 -35.70 -1.28
C LEU A 421 -21.01 -35.52 -0.05
N SER A 422 -20.41 -35.06 1.04
CA SER A 422 -21.11 -34.70 2.28
C SER A 422 -20.56 -33.36 2.75
N THR A 423 -21.44 -32.38 2.87
CA THR A 423 -21.10 -30.98 3.16
C THR A 423 -21.61 -30.57 4.54
N LEU A 424 -20.70 -30.04 5.37
CA LEU A 424 -21.04 -29.34 6.61
C LEU A 424 -21.16 -27.85 6.35
N ALA A 425 -22.38 -27.32 6.37
CA ALA A 425 -22.67 -25.89 6.26
C ALA A 425 -22.67 -25.26 7.66
N VAL A 426 -21.60 -24.54 7.99
CA VAL A 426 -21.46 -23.83 9.27
C VAL A 426 -22.29 -22.55 9.20
N LEU A 427 -23.34 -22.48 10.02
CA LEU A 427 -24.26 -21.37 10.02
C LEU A 427 -23.90 -20.40 11.16
N GLU A 428 -23.68 -19.15 10.78
CA GLU A 428 -23.54 -18.02 11.71
C GLU A 428 -24.91 -17.67 12.29
N GLN A 429 -24.99 -17.58 13.61
CA GLN A 429 -26.18 -17.18 14.38
C GLN A 429 -25.85 -15.99 15.28
N ARG A 430 -26.86 -15.18 15.63
CA ARG A 430 -26.75 -14.13 16.64
C ARG A 430 -28.10 -13.93 17.31
N ASP A 431 -28.12 -13.84 18.64
CA ASP A 431 -29.35 -13.62 19.42
C ASP A 431 -30.46 -14.64 19.08
N GLY A 432 -30.07 -15.90 18.80
CA GLY A 432 -30.96 -16.99 18.41
C GLY A 432 -31.48 -16.94 16.96
N LYS A 433 -30.98 -16.05 16.10
CA LYS A 433 -31.37 -15.94 14.68
C LYS A 433 -30.23 -16.22 13.73
N LEU A 434 -30.51 -16.86 12.60
CA LEU A 434 -29.52 -17.09 11.55
C LEU A 434 -29.15 -15.80 10.81
N GLN A 435 -27.85 -15.63 10.54
CA GLN A 435 -27.38 -14.54 9.68
C GLN A 435 -27.60 -14.87 8.19
N PRO A 436 -27.91 -13.88 7.34
CA PRO A 436 -28.12 -14.09 5.89
C PRO A 436 -26.89 -14.68 5.16
N SER A 437 -25.68 -14.51 5.71
CA SER A 437 -24.44 -15.16 5.27
C SER A 437 -24.56 -16.69 5.25
N SER A 438 -25.29 -17.27 6.20
CA SER A 438 -25.55 -18.70 6.34
C SER A 438 -26.39 -19.26 5.18
N LEU A 439 -27.39 -18.50 4.70
CA LEU A 439 -28.22 -18.91 3.56
C LEU A 439 -27.42 -19.01 2.26
N SER A 440 -26.45 -18.12 2.07
CA SER A 440 -25.52 -18.18 0.92
C SER A 440 -24.57 -19.38 0.99
N ALA A 441 -24.15 -19.79 2.19
CA ALA A 441 -23.32 -20.98 2.38
C ALA A 441 -24.10 -22.26 2.01
N ILE A 442 -25.37 -22.35 2.38
CA ILE A 442 -26.26 -23.46 1.98
C ILE A 442 -26.48 -23.46 0.47
N ALA A 443 -26.69 -22.30 -0.16
CA ALA A 443 -26.82 -22.19 -1.62
C ALA A 443 -25.57 -22.67 -2.38
N ALA A 444 -24.37 -22.44 -1.83
CA ALA A 444 -23.12 -23.00 -2.37
C ALA A 444 -23.02 -24.52 -2.17
N ALA A 445 -23.42 -25.04 -0.99
CA ALA A 445 -23.49 -26.48 -0.75
C ALA A 445 -24.46 -27.20 -1.71
N GLN A 446 -25.63 -26.61 -1.99
CA GLN A 446 -26.57 -27.13 -2.99
C GLN A 446 -25.98 -27.19 -4.41
N LYS A 447 -25.04 -26.29 -4.73
CA LYS A 447 -24.35 -26.29 -6.03
C LYS A 447 -23.23 -27.35 -6.11
N LEU A 448 -22.62 -27.73 -4.98
CA LEU A 448 -21.74 -28.91 -4.89
C LEU A 448 -22.55 -30.20 -5.06
N GLY A 449 -23.74 -30.25 -4.46
CA GLY A 449 -24.55 -31.46 -4.37
C GLY A 449 -24.06 -32.41 -3.27
N GLY A 450 -24.61 -33.62 -3.26
CA GLY A 450 -24.44 -34.55 -2.14
C GLY A 450 -25.35 -34.21 -0.96
N SER A 451 -25.05 -34.79 0.21
CA SER A 451 -25.79 -34.49 1.44
C SER A 451 -25.32 -33.20 2.09
N ILE A 452 -26.23 -32.45 2.70
CA ILE A 452 -25.95 -31.17 3.33
C ILE A 452 -26.43 -31.20 4.78
N THR A 453 -25.48 -31.16 5.71
CA THR A 453 -25.75 -31.01 7.14
C THR A 453 -25.44 -29.57 7.56
N ALA A 454 -26.39 -28.89 8.20
CA ALA A 454 -26.11 -27.63 8.86
C ALA A 454 -25.41 -27.84 10.21
N PHE A 455 -24.54 -26.93 10.61
CA PHE A 455 -23.95 -26.87 11.95
C PHE A 455 -24.27 -25.53 12.61
N VAL A 456 -24.78 -25.58 13.84
CA VAL A 456 -25.10 -24.40 14.68
C VAL A 456 -24.62 -24.66 16.11
N ALA A 457 -24.01 -23.67 16.75
CA ALA A 457 -23.67 -23.71 18.17
C ALA A 457 -23.86 -22.33 18.83
N GLY A 458 -24.25 -22.33 20.10
CA GLY A 458 -24.55 -21.12 20.89
C GLY A 458 -25.46 -21.42 22.08
N ALA A 459 -26.01 -20.39 22.71
CA ALA A 459 -26.99 -20.54 23.80
C ALA A 459 -28.39 -20.82 23.25
N ASN A 460 -29.05 -21.88 23.72
CA ASN A 460 -30.44 -22.24 23.37
C ASN A 460 -30.71 -22.34 21.85
N VAL A 461 -29.71 -22.75 21.07
CA VAL A 461 -29.80 -22.81 19.61
C VAL A 461 -30.73 -23.91 19.12
N LYS A 462 -30.87 -25.05 19.84
CA LYS A 462 -31.81 -26.13 19.47
C LYS A 462 -33.26 -25.63 19.32
N GLY A 463 -33.69 -24.71 20.18
CA GLY A 463 -35.04 -24.14 20.17
C GLY A 463 -35.21 -22.90 19.28
N THR A 464 -34.12 -22.36 18.73
CA THR A 464 -34.12 -21.08 18.02
C THR A 464 -33.49 -21.22 16.63
N SER A 465 -32.20 -20.90 16.46
CA SER A 465 -31.50 -20.86 15.17
C SER A 465 -31.34 -22.24 14.51
N ALA A 466 -31.30 -23.34 15.26
CA ALA A 466 -31.34 -24.69 14.71
C ALA A 466 -32.75 -25.10 14.25
N ALA A 467 -33.81 -24.62 14.93
CA ALA A 467 -35.18 -24.82 14.49
C ALA A 467 -35.51 -23.99 13.24
N GLU A 468 -34.97 -22.77 13.15
CA GLU A 468 -34.96 -21.95 11.92
C GLU A 468 -34.20 -22.68 10.80
N ALA A 469 -33.00 -23.21 11.08
CA ALA A 469 -32.21 -23.98 10.11
C ALA A 469 -32.98 -25.19 9.57
N ALA A 470 -33.68 -25.93 10.42
CA ALA A 470 -34.42 -27.14 10.03
C ALA A 470 -35.51 -26.89 8.98
N GLN A 471 -36.01 -25.65 8.85
CA GLN A 471 -36.99 -25.26 7.84
C GLN A 471 -36.37 -24.92 6.47
N ILE A 472 -35.05 -24.72 6.39
CA ILE A 472 -34.36 -24.35 5.16
C ILE A 472 -34.32 -25.53 4.19
N LYS A 473 -34.74 -25.27 2.95
CA LYS A 473 -34.82 -26.26 1.87
C LYS A 473 -33.45 -26.84 1.52
N GLY A 474 -33.40 -28.16 1.30
CA GLY A 474 -32.19 -28.86 0.86
C GLY A 474 -31.15 -29.13 1.95
N LEU A 475 -31.52 -29.05 3.23
CA LEU A 475 -30.75 -29.65 4.33
C LEU A 475 -31.29 -31.05 4.64
N ASP A 476 -30.40 -32.03 4.78
CA ASP A 476 -30.73 -33.40 5.21
C ASP A 476 -30.76 -33.53 6.74
N LYS A 477 -30.01 -32.67 7.44
CA LYS A 477 -29.79 -32.73 8.89
C LYS A 477 -29.34 -31.38 9.43
N VAL A 478 -29.65 -31.11 10.70
CA VAL A 478 -29.05 -30.01 11.48
C VAL A 478 -28.31 -30.63 12.66
N VAL A 479 -27.05 -30.27 12.86
CA VAL A 479 -26.27 -30.58 14.05
C VAL A 479 -26.22 -29.34 14.93
N ALA A 480 -26.70 -29.46 16.15
CA ALA A 480 -26.82 -28.36 17.11
C ALA A 480 -26.03 -28.67 18.40
N VAL A 481 -25.31 -27.67 18.91
CA VAL A 481 -24.60 -27.73 20.19
C VAL A 481 -25.04 -26.56 21.07
N ASP A 482 -25.82 -26.85 22.11
CA ASP A 482 -26.27 -25.85 23.09
C ASP A 482 -25.20 -25.69 24.19
N ASN A 483 -24.46 -24.58 24.14
CA ASN A 483 -23.56 -24.16 25.21
C ASN A 483 -23.33 -22.64 25.10
N GLU A 484 -23.50 -21.94 26.23
CA GLU A 484 -23.33 -20.48 26.32
C GLU A 484 -21.92 -20.03 25.91
N ALA A 485 -20.90 -20.88 26.12
CA ALA A 485 -19.52 -20.62 25.70
C ALA A 485 -19.38 -20.34 24.19
N TYR A 486 -20.32 -20.78 23.35
CA TYR A 486 -20.28 -20.57 21.90
C TYR A 486 -21.14 -19.39 21.41
N GLU A 487 -21.90 -18.72 22.29
CA GLU A 487 -22.86 -17.68 21.90
C GLU A 487 -22.21 -16.48 21.19
N LYS A 488 -20.99 -16.09 21.61
CA LYS A 488 -20.22 -15.01 20.96
C LYS A 488 -19.35 -15.47 19.79
N GLY A 489 -19.37 -16.76 19.43
CA GLY A 489 -18.69 -17.27 18.24
C GLY A 489 -17.16 -17.10 18.22
N LEU A 490 -16.51 -17.12 19.38
CA LEU A 490 -15.06 -16.91 19.47
C LEU A 490 -14.29 -18.05 18.75
N PRO A 491 -13.32 -17.74 17.85
CA PRO A 491 -12.64 -18.78 17.09
C PRO A 491 -11.79 -19.72 17.95
N GLU A 492 -11.40 -19.30 19.15
CA GLU A 492 -10.59 -20.07 20.12
C GLU A 492 -11.22 -21.40 20.52
N ASN A 493 -12.48 -21.39 20.96
CA ASN A 493 -13.21 -22.57 21.39
C ASN A 493 -14.10 -23.15 20.27
N TYR A 494 -14.57 -22.31 19.34
CA TYR A 494 -15.43 -22.76 18.24
C TYR A 494 -14.65 -23.56 17.18
N ALA A 495 -13.34 -23.30 16.96
CA ALA A 495 -12.57 -24.07 15.99
C ALA A 495 -12.36 -25.55 16.41
N PRO A 496 -11.93 -25.88 17.65
CA PRO A 496 -11.85 -27.28 18.11
C PRO A 496 -13.20 -27.99 18.11
N LEU A 497 -14.26 -27.32 18.59
CA LEU A 497 -15.65 -27.81 18.49
C LEU A 497 -16.00 -28.26 17.07
N LEU A 498 -15.73 -27.40 16.09
CA LEU A 498 -16.05 -27.67 14.70
C LEU A 498 -15.17 -28.79 14.12
N VAL A 499 -13.89 -28.87 14.47
CA VAL A 499 -12.97 -29.95 14.05
C VAL A 499 -13.46 -31.32 14.50
N GLU A 500 -13.87 -31.50 15.76
CA GLU A 500 -14.39 -32.79 16.25
C GLU A 500 -15.68 -33.20 15.53
N ASN A 501 -16.59 -32.25 15.30
CA ASN A 501 -17.83 -32.52 14.57
C ASN A 501 -17.58 -32.79 13.08
N ILE A 502 -16.55 -32.19 12.47
CA ILE A 502 -16.11 -32.49 11.11
C ILE A 502 -15.62 -33.94 11.02
N GLN A 503 -14.74 -34.35 11.93
CA GLN A 503 -14.14 -35.69 11.96
C GLN A 503 -15.20 -36.77 12.23
N LYS A 504 -16.07 -36.57 13.23
CA LYS A 504 -17.13 -37.52 13.59
C LYS A 504 -18.16 -37.74 12.47
N GLY A 505 -18.41 -36.72 11.65
CA GLY A 505 -19.37 -36.79 10.55
C GLY A 505 -18.75 -37.13 9.18
N GLU A 506 -17.43 -37.36 9.12
CA GLU A 506 -16.68 -37.74 7.90
C GLU A 506 -16.94 -36.80 6.70
N TYR A 507 -17.14 -35.50 6.94
CA TYR A 507 -17.52 -34.55 5.89
C TYR A 507 -16.36 -34.28 4.91
N THR A 508 -16.68 -34.30 3.61
CA THR A 508 -15.72 -34.00 2.54
C THR A 508 -15.58 -32.49 2.31
N HIS A 509 -16.61 -31.73 2.66
CA HIS A 509 -16.70 -30.28 2.45
C HIS A 509 -17.15 -29.56 3.72
N VAL A 510 -16.56 -28.40 3.98
CA VAL A 510 -16.93 -27.50 5.08
C VAL A 510 -17.11 -26.11 4.50
N VAL A 511 -18.31 -25.56 4.58
CA VAL A 511 -18.65 -24.26 3.98
C VAL A 511 -19.19 -23.29 5.02
N ALA A 512 -18.76 -22.04 4.97
CA ALA A 512 -19.32 -20.94 5.75
C ALA A 512 -19.48 -19.69 4.88
N GLY A 513 -20.30 -18.72 5.30
CA GLY A 513 -20.33 -17.40 4.67
C GLY A 513 -18.99 -16.68 4.84
N HIS A 514 -18.59 -15.84 3.87
CA HIS A 514 -17.38 -15.00 3.97
C HIS A 514 -17.59 -13.75 4.87
N SER A 515 -18.28 -13.94 6.00
CA SER A 515 -18.57 -12.94 7.03
C SER A 515 -17.36 -12.72 7.95
N ALA A 516 -17.48 -11.85 8.95
CA ALA A 516 -16.44 -11.67 9.96
C ALA A 516 -16.16 -12.99 10.70
N PHE A 517 -17.22 -13.70 11.12
CA PHE A 517 -17.17 -15.01 11.75
C PHE A 517 -16.52 -16.08 10.86
N GLY A 518 -16.97 -16.24 9.61
CA GLY A 518 -16.37 -17.24 8.71
C GLY A 518 -14.90 -16.96 8.37
N LYS A 519 -14.49 -15.68 8.34
CA LYS A 519 -13.09 -15.26 8.13
C LYS A 519 -12.19 -15.48 9.34
N SER A 520 -12.70 -15.40 10.57
CA SER A 520 -11.90 -15.69 11.78
C SER A 520 -11.84 -17.19 12.06
N LEU A 521 -12.94 -17.91 11.86
CA LEU A 521 -13.08 -19.31 12.22
C LEU A 521 -12.39 -20.27 11.22
N LEU A 522 -12.75 -20.24 9.94
CA LEU A 522 -12.36 -21.30 9.01
C LEU A 522 -10.85 -21.41 8.73
N PRO A 523 -10.03 -20.34 8.72
CA PRO A 523 -8.57 -20.48 8.62
C PRO A 523 -7.97 -21.26 9.79
N ARG A 524 -8.53 -21.13 10.99
CA ARG A 524 -8.08 -21.87 12.19
C ARG A 524 -8.48 -23.34 12.12
N VAL A 525 -9.71 -23.63 11.67
CA VAL A 525 -10.20 -24.99 11.42
C VAL A 525 -9.35 -25.70 10.37
N ALA A 526 -9.06 -25.02 9.24
CA ALA A 526 -8.23 -25.55 8.18
C ALA A 526 -6.79 -25.87 8.66
N ALA A 527 -6.20 -24.99 9.48
CA ALA A 527 -4.90 -25.23 10.09
C ALA A 527 -4.88 -26.40 11.09
N LEU A 528 -5.96 -26.60 11.86
CA LEU A 528 -6.09 -27.76 12.77
C LEU A 528 -6.30 -29.08 12.03
N LEU A 529 -6.84 -29.04 10.81
CA LEU A 529 -7.03 -30.21 9.93
C LEU A 529 -5.86 -30.46 8.96
N ASP A 530 -4.86 -29.58 8.94
CA ASP A 530 -3.74 -29.57 7.98
C ASP A 530 -4.19 -29.56 6.50
N VAL A 531 -5.14 -28.67 6.17
CA VAL A 531 -5.68 -28.50 4.80
C VAL A 531 -5.71 -27.03 4.37
N GLN A 532 -5.77 -26.77 3.05
CA GLN A 532 -5.88 -25.43 2.51
C GLN A 532 -7.30 -24.85 2.68
N GLN A 533 -7.37 -23.62 3.22
CA GLN A 533 -8.60 -22.82 3.20
C GLN A 533 -8.74 -22.08 1.85
N VAL A 534 -9.85 -22.32 1.14
CA VAL A 534 -10.18 -21.58 -0.10
C VAL A 534 -11.16 -20.46 0.24
N SER A 535 -10.67 -19.22 0.21
CA SER A 535 -11.42 -18.04 0.67
C SER A 535 -12.22 -17.33 -0.43
N ASP A 536 -13.34 -16.72 -0.04
CA ASP A 536 -14.12 -15.78 -0.87
C ASP A 536 -14.52 -16.37 -2.23
N ILE A 537 -15.00 -17.63 -2.25
CA ILE A 537 -15.39 -18.29 -3.50
C ILE A 537 -16.63 -17.60 -4.09
N THR A 538 -16.60 -17.41 -5.41
CA THR A 538 -17.66 -16.79 -6.21
C THR A 538 -18.25 -17.77 -7.23
N GLY A 539 -17.61 -18.91 -7.43
CA GLY A 539 -18.09 -19.98 -8.30
C GLY A 539 -17.51 -21.33 -7.90
N ILE A 540 -18.16 -22.37 -8.40
CA ILE A 540 -17.82 -23.78 -8.19
C ILE A 540 -17.92 -24.41 -9.58
N GLU A 541 -16.85 -25.06 -10.04
CA GLU A 541 -16.78 -25.76 -11.34
C GLU A 541 -16.91 -27.28 -11.16
N SER A 542 -16.34 -27.82 -10.07
CA SER A 542 -16.41 -29.23 -9.67
C SER A 542 -16.33 -29.37 -8.14
N GLU A 543 -16.37 -30.61 -7.65
CA GLU A 543 -16.17 -30.97 -6.23
C GLU A 543 -14.80 -30.60 -5.64
N ASP A 544 -13.82 -30.26 -6.47
CA ASP A 544 -12.47 -29.90 -6.05
C ASP A 544 -11.99 -28.56 -6.61
N THR A 545 -12.76 -27.93 -7.51
CA THR A 545 -12.34 -26.75 -8.27
C THR A 545 -13.29 -25.56 -8.08
N PHE A 546 -12.71 -24.46 -7.60
CA PHE A 546 -13.42 -23.27 -7.12
C PHE A 546 -12.93 -22.01 -7.83
N ILE A 547 -13.84 -21.07 -8.09
CA ILE A 547 -13.53 -19.77 -8.69
C ILE A 547 -13.51 -18.72 -7.57
N ARG A 548 -12.43 -17.95 -7.45
CA ARG A 548 -12.30 -16.84 -6.49
C ARG A 548 -11.62 -15.60 -7.09
N PRO A 549 -12.02 -14.38 -6.71
CA PRO A 549 -11.34 -13.16 -7.08
C PRO A 549 -10.04 -12.97 -6.27
N ILE A 550 -9.01 -12.43 -6.92
CA ILE A 550 -7.78 -11.95 -6.28
C ILE A 550 -7.46 -10.52 -6.75
N TYR A 551 -6.56 -9.82 -6.04
CA TYR A 551 -6.23 -8.41 -6.32
C TYR A 551 -7.46 -7.50 -6.46
N ALA A 552 -8.35 -7.52 -5.46
CA ALA A 552 -9.66 -6.82 -5.49
C ALA A 552 -10.60 -7.27 -6.65
N GLY A 553 -10.36 -8.47 -7.18
CA GLY A 553 -11.05 -9.03 -8.34
C GLY A 553 -10.68 -8.36 -9.66
N ASN A 554 -9.45 -7.83 -9.78
CA ASN A 554 -8.84 -7.51 -11.08
C ASN A 554 -8.39 -8.79 -11.82
N ALA A 555 -8.18 -9.88 -11.10
CA ALA A 555 -7.99 -11.21 -11.66
C ALA A 555 -8.93 -12.20 -10.97
N ILE A 556 -9.37 -13.19 -11.74
CA ILE A 556 -10.19 -14.31 -11.27
C ILE A 556 -9.31 -15.56 -11.35
N LEU A 557 -9.21 -16.28 -10.25
CA LEU A 557 -8.40 -17.49 -10.11
C LEU A 557 -9.32 -18.71 -10.01
N THR A 558 -9.04 -19.72 -10.83
CA THR A 558 -9.60 -21.07 -10.67
C THR A 558 -8.61 -21.88 -9.84
N VAL A 559 -9.05 -22.39 -8.69
CA VAL A 559 -8.23 -23.13 -7.71
C VAL A 559 -8.77 -24.55 -7.59
N GLN A 560 -7.95 -25.54 -7.94
CA GLN A 560 -8.22 -26.95 -7.66
C GLN A 560 -7.48 -27.35 -6.37
N SER A 561 -8.17 -27.96 -5.40
CA SER A 561 -7.55 -28.49 -4.17
C SER A 561 -7.49 -30.02 -4.17
N THR A 562 -6.30 -30.55 -3.90
CA THR A 562 -6.04 -31.98 -3.74
C THR A 562 -6.26 -32.49 -2.31
N ASP A 563 -6.51 -31.61 -1.35
CA ASP A 563 -6.67 -31.95 0.07
C ASP A 563 -7.93 -32.80 0.27
N PRO A 564 -7.98 -33.72 1.26
CA PRO A 564 -9.15 -34.59 1.42
C PRO A 564 -10.42 -33.79 1.76
N ILE A 565 -10.32 -32.86 2.71
CA ILE A 565 -11.43 -32.01 3.20
C ILE A 565 -11.30 -30.60 2.62
N LYS A 566 -12.36 -30.10 1.99
CA LYS A 566 -12.39 -28.78 1.34
C LYS A 566 -12.99 -27.75 2.30
N VAL A 567 -12.18 -26.82 2.81
CA VAL A 567 -12.63 -25.77 3.73
C VAL A 567 -12.81 -24.46 2.98
N LEU A 568 -14.07 -24.02 2.81
CA LEU A 568 -14.48 -22.95 1.89
C LEU A 568 -15.17 -21.79 2.62
N THR A 569 -14.86 -20.54 2.27
CA THR A 569 -15.75 -19.40 2.60
C THR A 569 -16.40 -18.83 1.35
N VAL A 570 -17.71 -18.60 1.42
CA VAL A 570 -18.58 -18.30 0.29
C VAL A 570 -18.91 -16.81 0.21
N ARG A 571 -18.71 -16.17 -0.94
CA ARG A 571 -19.12 -14.78 -1.14
C ARG A 571 -20.66 -14.69 -1.21
N GLY A 572 -21.27 -14.05 -0.22
CA GLY A 572 -22.74 -13.94 -0.14
C GLY A 572 -23.40 -13.30 -1.37
N THR A 573 -22.73 -12.36 -2.04
CA THR A 573 -23.25 -11.71 -3.25
C THR A 573 -23.23 -12.59 -4.51
N SER A 574 -22.47 -13.69 -4.50
CA SER A 574 -22.38 -14.62 -5.64
C SER A 574 -23.33 -15.83 -5.53
N PHE A 575 -23.87 -16.08 -4.32
CA PHE A 575 -24.75 -17.21 -4.04
C PHE A 575 -26.01 -16.68 -3.34
N GLN A 576 -27.08 -16.50 -4.11
CA GLN A 576 -28.36 -16.01 -3.60
C GLN A 576 -28.91 -17.00 -2.55
N GLY A 577 -29.30 -16.49 -1.40
CA GLY A 577 -29.78 -17.30 -0.27
C GLY A 577 -30.99 -18.16 -0.60
N VAL A 578 -31.06 -19.33 0.04
CA VAL A 578 -32.11 -20.34 -0.15
C VAL A 578 -33.41 -19.95 0.56
N GLU A 579 -34.55 -20.43 0.04
CA GLU A 579 -35.85 -20.38 0.72
C GLU A 579 -35.79 -21.03 2.11
N THR A 580 -36.23 -20.29 3.13
CA THR A 580 -36.20 -20.69 4.54
C THR A 580 -37.44 -21.47 5.01
N THR A 581 -38.30 -21.89 4.08
CA THR A 581 -39.56 -22.57 4.36
C THR A 581 -39.74 -23.83 3.51
N GLY A 582 -40.45 -24.82 4.06
CA GLY A 582 -40.84 -26.03 3.33
C GLY A 582 -39.89 -27.22 3.47
N ASN A 583 -39.01 -27.23 4.48
CA ASN A 583 -38.27 -28.42 4.90
C ASN A 583 -38.57 -28.79 6.36
N SER A 584 -38.14 -29.99 6.77
CA SER A 584 -38.20 -30.44 8.16
C SER A 584 -37.02 -31.37 8.45
N ALA A 585 -35.80 -30.81 8.40
CA ALA A 585 -34.57 -31.56 8.63
C ALA A 585 -34.45 -31.97 10.12
N PRO A 586 -34.08 -33.23 10.43
CA PRO A 586 -33.90 -33.68 11.80
C PRO A 586 -32.75 -32.91 12.49
N ILE A 587 -33.03 -32.40 13.69
CA ILE A 587 -32.02 -31.80 14.57
C ILE A 587 -31.38 -32.91 15.40
N ALA A 588 -30.05 -32.98 15.39
CA ALA A 588 -29.24 -33.93 16.13
C ALA A 588 -28.22 -33.20 17.00
N GLU A 589 -27.79 -33.86 18.07
CA GLU A 589 -26.79 -33.31 19.00
C GLU A 589 -25.37 -33.48 18.46
N GLY A 590 -24.60 -32.40 18.47
CA GLY A 590 -23.17 -32.42 18.16
C GLY A 590 -22.32 -32.91 19.33
N ILE A 591 -21.02 -33.10 19.10
CA ILE A 591 -20.04 -33.24 20.19
C ILE A 591 -19.69 -31.84 20.72
N ASP A 592 -19.50 -31.72 22.02
CA ASP A 592 -18.93 -30.52 22.66
C ASP A 592 -17.63 -30.90 23.41
N PRO A 593 -16.44 -30.47 22.96
CA PRO A 593 -15.18 -30.74 23.64
C PRO A 593 -14.99 -29.99 24.96
N GLN A 594 -15.86 -29.03 25.29
CA GLN A 594 -15.69 -28.12 26.44
C GLN A 594 -14.30 -27.46 26.46
N THR A 595 -13.85 -26.97 25.30
CA THR A 595 -12.49 -26.40 25.15
C THR A 595 -12.33 -25.16 26.06
N PRO A 596 -11.26 -25.10 26.88
CA PRO A 596 -11.04 -23.97 27.79
C PRO A 596 -10.80 -22.66 27.02
N LEU A 597 -11.53 -21.63 27.43
CA LEU A 597 -11.39 -20.27 26.90
C LEU A 597 -10.07 -19.64 27.35
N GLN A 598 -9.23 -19.25 26.39
CA GLN A 598 -8.02 -18.43 26.63
C GLN A 598 -8.28 -16.92 26.44
N THR A 599 -9.47 -16.57 25.96
CA THR A 599 -9.89 -15.22 25.60
C THR A 599 -11.29 -14.99 26.12
N GLU A 600 -11.52 -13.84 26.74
CA GLU A 600 -12.82 -13.42 27.24
C GLU A 600 -13.43 -12.37 26.32
N TRP A 601 -14.74 -12.47 26.08
CA TRP A 601 -15.50 -11.41 25.41
C TRP A 601 -15.97 -10.42 26.47
N VAL A 602 -15.55 -9.15 26.37
CA VAL A 602 -15.81 -8.12 27.40
C VAL A 602 -16.99 -7.21 27.03
N SER A 603 -17.05 -6.73 25.78
CA SER A 603 -18.10 -5.80 25.34
C SER A 603 -18.25 -5.76 23.81
N GLU A 604 -19.39 -5.27 23.35
CA GLU A 604 -19.62 -4.88 21.96
C GLU A 604 -20.50 -3.62 21.89
N GLU A 605 -20.14 -2.67 21.03
CA GLU A 605 -20.97 -1.51 20.72
C GLU A 605 -21.57 -1.67 19.33
N LEU A 606 -22.89 -1.83 19.26
CA LEU A 606 -23.60 -2.08 18.00
C LEU A 606 -24.44 -0.86 17.62
N ALA A 607 -24.15 -0.29 16.46
CA ALA A 607 -24.95 0.75 15.83
C ALA A 607 -26.34 0.18 15.45
N LYS A 608 -27.31 0.31 16.36
CA LYS A 608 -28.72 -0.02 16.08
C LYS A 608 -29.30 1.00 15.11
N SER A 609 -29.81 0.53 13.98
CA SER A 609 -30.52 1.34 12.99
C SER A 609 -31.82 0.66 12.60
N GLU A 610 -32.88 1.43 12.38
CA GLU A 610 -34.12 0.93 11.78
C GLU A 610 -34.02 0.78 10.25
N ARG A 611 -32.91 1.22 9.65
CA ARG A 611 -32.65 1.09 8.21
C ARG A 611 -32.16 -0.33 7.85
N PRO A 612 -32.40 -0.80 6.62
CA PRO A 612 -31.87 -2.09 6.15
C PRO A 612 -30.35 -2.16 6.33
N ASP A 613 -29.82 -3.32 6.72
CA ASP A 613 -28.36 -3.48 6.80
C ASP A 613 -27.73 -3.40 5.40
N LEU A 614 -26.59 -2.71 5.35
CA LEU A 614 -25.85 -2.41 4.14
C LEU A 614 -25.40 -3.65 3.37
N ALA A 615 -25.16 -4.81 4.03
CA ALA A 615 -24.74 -6.04 3.35
C ALA A 615 -25.90 -6.79 2.67
N THR A 616 -27.15 -6.54 3.06
CA THR A 616 -28.35 -7.27 2.56
C THR A 616 -29.36 -6.40 1.84
N ALA A 617 -29.21 -5.08 1.91
CA ALA A 617 -30.13 -4.14 1.28
C ALA A 617 -30.20 -4.30 -0.25
N GLN A 618 -31.42 -4.34 -0.79
CA GLN A 618 -31.64 -4.39 -2.24
C GLN A 618 -31.29 -3.08 -2.95
N ARG A 619 -31.22 -1.97 -2.20
CA ARG A 619 -30.91 -0.61 -2.69
C ARG A 619 -29.96 0.05 -1.70
N VAL A 620 -28.92 0.70 -2.20
CA VAL A 620 -27.95 1.44 -1.38
C VAL A 620 -27.80 2.85 -1.95
N VAL A 621 -27.91 3.85 -1.09
CA VAL A 621 -27.54 5.24 -1.40
C VAL A 621 -26.26 5.56 -0.63
N SER A 622 -25.17 5.85 -1.34
CA SER A 622 -23.84 5.99 -0.76
C SER A 622 -23.24 7.39 -0.93
N GLY A 623 -22.80 7.97 0.18
CA GLY A 623 -22.19 9.30 0.23
C GLY A 623 -20.65 9.28 0.16
N GLY A 624 -20.10 10.25 -0.57
CA GLY A 624 -18.65 10.43 -0.71
C GLY A 624 -18.09 11.68 -0.02
N ARG A 625 -16.76 11.85 -0.10
CA ARG A 625 -16.08 13.06 0.41
C ARG A 625 -16.61 14.35 -0.22
N GLY A 626 -17.27 14.29 -1.38
CA GLY A 626 -17.92 15.44 -2.02
C GLY A 626 -18.97 16.16 -1.15
N LEU A 627 -19.51 15.50 -0.12
CA LEU A 627 -20.49 16.06 0.81
C LEU A 627 -19.89 17.06 1.83
N LYS A 628 -18.57 17.08 2.02
CA LYS A 628 -17.81 18.05 2.85
C LYS A 628 -18.05 18.05 4.37
N SER A 629 -19.21 17.65 4.88
CA SER A 629 -19.47 17.53 6.32
C SER A 629 -20.52 16.46 6.64
N LYS A 630 -20.70 16.16 7.94
CA LYS A 630 -21.72 15.22 8.43
C LYS A 630 -23.13 15.79 8.25
N GLU A 631 -23.34 17.06 8.54
CA GLU A 631 -24.63 17.74 8.43
C GLU A 631 -25.11 17.74 6.98
N GLU A 632 -24.19 17.93 6.04
CA GLU A 632 -24.44 17.87 4.61
C GLU A 632 -24.66 16.43 4.10
N PHE A 633 -23.93 15.46 4.64
CA PHE A 633 -24.20 14.03 4.41
C PHE A 633 -25.63 13.69 4.84
N ASP A 634 -26.00 14.03 6.07
CA ASP A 634 -27.33 13.76 6.63
C ASP A 634 -28.43 14.50 5.85
N ARG A 635 -28.21 15.77 5.48
CA ARG A 635 -29.18 16.57 4.70
C ARG A 635 -29.44 16.01 3.30
N VAL A 636 -28.42 15.47 2.62
CA VAL A 636 -28.50 15.10 1.21
C VAL A 636 -28.76 13.61 0.99
N ILE A 637 -28.11 12.74 1.77
CA ILE A 637 -28.15 11.28 1.58
C ILE A 637 -29.36 10.66 2.25
N VAL A 638 -29.69 11.07 3.49
CA VAL A 638 -30.75 10.44 4.28
C VAL A 638 -32.14 10.57 3.61
N PRO A 639 -32.60 11.75 3.14
CA PRO A 639 -33.92 11.86 2.53
C PRO A 639 -34.06 11.05 1.23
N LEU A 640 -32.98 10.91 0.46
CA LEU A 640 -32.95 10.09 -0.75
C LEU A 640 -33.01 8.60 -0.40
N ALA A 641 -32.24 8.16 0.61
CA ALA A 641 -32.25 6.78 1.09
C ALA A 641 -33.63 6.38 1.62
N ASP A 642 -34.23 7.22 2.47
CA ASP A 642 -35.55 6.97 3.07
C ASP A 642 -36.65 6.94 1.99
N THR A 643 -36.61 7.82 0.98
CA THR A 643 -37.54 7.81 -0.17
C THR A 643 -37.41 6.55 -1.05
N LEU A 644 -36.20 5.98 -1.14
CA LEU A 644 -35.95 4.78 -1.93
C LEU A 644 -36.12 3.47 -1.13
N GLY A 645 -36.35 3.52 0.19
CA GLY A 645 -36.29 2.35 1.06
C GLY A 645 -34.91 1.68 1.05
N ALA A 646 -33.85 2.49 0.96
CA ALA A 646 -32.47 2.05 0.74
C ALA A 646 -31.63 2.09 2.03
N ALA A 647 -30.61 1.23 2.11
CA ALA A 647 -29.56 1.39 3.10
C ALA A 647 -28.65 2.57 2.76
N ILE A 648 -28.04 3.14 3.80
CA ILE A 648 -27.05 4.22 3.67
C ILE A 648 -25.65 3.60 3.62
N GLY A 649 -24.87 4.00 2.61
CA GLY A 649 -23.45 3.68 2.48
C GLY A 649 -22.57 4.92 2.57
N ALA A 650 -21.28 4.71 2.81
CA ALA A 650 -20.27 5.76 2.79
C ALA A 650 -18.96 5.28 2.14
N SER A 651 -18.28 6.17 1.42
CA SER A 651 -16.89 5.92 1.03
C SER A 651 -15.98 6.01 2.26
N ARG A 652 -14.89 5.23 2.31
CA ARG A 652 -13.86 5.36 3.36
C ARG A 652 -13.40 6.81 3.57
N ALA A 653 -13.26 7.59 2.50
CA ALA A 653 -12.84 8.99 2.61
C ALA A 653 -13.87 9.90 3.30
N ALA A 654 -15.14 9.49 3.39
CA ALA A 654 -16.18 10.16 4.17
C ALA A 654 -16.13 9.73 5.65
N VAL A 655 -15.90 8.44 5.92
CA VAL A 655 -15.69 7.89 7.27
C VAL A 655 -14.42 8.45 7.92
N ASP A 656 -13.28 8.42 7.23
CA ASP A 656 -12.01 9.02 7.66
C ASP A 656 -12.11 10.54 7.89
N SER A 657 -13.17 11.20 7.37
CA SER A 657 -13.47 12.63 7.58
C SER A 657 -14.59 12.88 8.62
N GLY A 658 -15.12 11.85 9.27
CA GLY A 658 -16.18 11.95 10.28
C GLY A 658 -17.59 12.21 9.74
N PHE A 659 -17.84 12.03 8.44
CA PHE A 659 -19.15 12.32 7.83
C PHE A 659 -20.16 11.18 8.06
N ALA A 660 -19.66 9.96 8.27
CA ALA A 660 -20.44 8.75 8.43
C ALA A 660 -19.68 7.75 9.32
N ASP A 661 -20.41 6.86 9.98
CA ASP A 661 -19.83 5.82 10.83
C ASP A 661 -19.11 4.71 10.03
N ASN A 662 -18.16 4.01 10.66
CA ASN A 662 -17.41 2.92 10.05
C ASN A 662 -18.30 1.75 9.60
N SER A 663 -19.40 1.46 10.31
CA SER A 663 -20.36 0.41 9.95
C SER A 663 -21.07 0.64 8.61
N LEU A 664 -21.06 1.88 8.11
CA LEU A 664 -21.61 2.29 6.82
C LEU A 664 -20.56 2.26 5.69
N GLN A 665 -19.29 1.93 5.97
CA GLN A 665 -18.21 1.95 4.99
C GLN A 665 -18.40 0.87 3.90
N VAL A 666 -18.46 1.28 2.64
CA VAL A 666 -18.43 0.38 1.48
C VAL A 666 -17.04 0.38 0.84
N GLY A 667 -16.53 -0.82 0.55
CA GLY A 667 -15.25 -1.06 -0.12
C GLY A 667 -14.47 -2.24 0.45
N GLN A 668 -13.27 -2.46 -0.07
CA GLN A 668 -12.36 -3.54 0.31
C GLN A 668 -12.05 -3.62 1.82
N THR A 669 -12.03 -2.49 2.52
CA THR A 669 -11.80 -2.42 3.98
C THR A 669 -13.10 -2.21 4.78
N GLY A 670 -14.26 -2.32 4.13
CA GLY A 670 -15.58 -2.17 4.73
C GLY A 670 -16.48 -3.35 4.36
N LYS A 671 -17.77 -3.08 4.14
CA LYS A 671 -18.74 -4.06 3.64
C LYS A 671 -18.62 -4.16 2.10
N ASN A 672 -18.69 -5.40 1.61
CA ASN A 672 -18.95 -5.70 0.20
C ASN A 672 -20.47 -5.84 0.02
N VAL A 673 -21.02 -5.20 -1.01
CA VAL A 673 -22.45 -5.14 -1.29
C VAL A 673 -22.71 -5.39 -2.78
N ALA A 674 -23.86 -6.00 -3.08
CA ALA A 674 -24.34 -6.19 -4.46
C ALA A 674 -25.87 -5.92 -4.56
N PRO A 675 -26.33 -4.70 -4.22
CA PRO A 675 -27.72 -4.32 -4.38
C PRO A 675 -28.18 -4.38 -5.85
N GLN A 676 -29.50 -4.36 -6.04
CA GLN A 676 -30.11 -4.12 -7.34
C GLN A 676 -29.81 -2.70 -7.85
N LEU A 677 -29.72 -1.73 -6.94
CA LEU A 677 -29.35 -0.34 -7.23
C LEU A 677 -28.30 0.15 -6.22
N TYR A 678 -27.16 0.62 -6.72
CA TYR A 678 -26.16 1.37 -5.97
C TYR A 678 -26.10 2.80 -6.49
N LEU A 679 -26.69 3.76 -5.78
CA LEU A 679 -26.64 5.18 -6.12
C LEU A 679 -25.55 5.86 -5.31
N CYS A 680 -24.52 6.38 -5.97
CA CYS A 680 -23.41 7.08 -5.32
C CYS A 680 -23.43 8.59 -5.61
N ALA A 681 -23.27 9.41 -4.57
CA ALA A 681 -23.25 10.86 -4.66
C ALA A 681 -21.93 11.42 -4.10
N GLY A 682 -21.19 12.15 -4.93
CA GLY A 682 -19.90 12.75 -4.54
C GLY A 682 -18.77 11.74 -4.29
N ILE A 683 -18.88 10.53 -4.84
CA ILE A 683 -17.86 9.48 -4.78
C ILE A 683 -17.05 9.47 -6.09
N SER A 684 -15.72 9.45 -5.99
CA SER A 684 -14.83 9.49 -7.16
C SER A 684 -14.60 8.13 -7.84
N GLY A 685 -14.98 7.01 -7.21
CA GLY A 685 -14.74 5.66 -7.75
C GLY A 685 -13.30 5.18 -7.57
N ALA A 686 -12.71 5.37 -6.38
CA ALA A 686 -11.41 4.76 -6.07
C ALA A 686 -11.52 3.22 -6.10
N ILE A 687 -10.47 2.53 -6.58
CA ILE A 687 -10.44 1.07 -6.77
C ILE A 687 -10.86 0.31 -5.49
N GLN A 688 -10.42 0.79 -4.32
CA GLN A 688 -10.76 0.20 -3.02
C GLN A 688 -12.25 0.30 -2.69
N HIS A 689 -12.95 1.35 -3.16
CA HIS A 689 -14.39 1.47 -3.00
C HIS A 689 -15.13 0.60 -4.02
N LEU A 690 -14.73 0.67 -5.30
CA LEU A 690 -15.28 -0.15 -6.38
C LEU A 690 -15.22 -1.65 -6.05
N ALA A 691 -14.13 -2.12 -5.43
CA ALA A 691 -13.97 -3.50 -4.99
C ALA A 691 -15.10 -4.04 -4.10
N GLY A 692 -15.81 -3.16 -3.38
CA GLY A 692 -16.94 -3.51 -2.51
C GLY A 692 -18.33 -3.20 -3.07
N MET A 693 -18.46 -2.67 -4.29
CA MET A 693 -19.77 -2.36 -4.91
C MET A 693 -19.89 -2.64 -6.42
N LYS A 694 -18.82 -3.02 -7.11
CA LYS A 694 -18.81 -3.32 -8.55
C LYS A 694 -19.72 -4.48 -8.97
N ASP A 695 -20.09 -5.35 -8.03
CA ASP A 695 -20.97 -6.50 -8.25
C ASP A 695 -22.47 -6.09 -8.19
N SER A 696 -22.79 -4.80 -8.00
CA SER A 696 -24.16 -4.26 -8.02
C SER A 696 -24.79 -4.35 -9.42
N LYS A 697 -26.11 -4.59 -9.50
CA LYS A 697 -26.78 -4.77 -10.81
C LYS A 697 -26.96 -3.50 -11.62
N VAL A 698 -27.14 -2.36 -10.94
CA VAL A 698 -27.24 -1.03 -11.55
C VAL A 698 -26.46 -0.06 -10.68
N ILE A 699 -25.47 0.61 -11.25
CA ILE A 699 -24.66 1.62 -10.59
C ILE A 699 -25.05 2.99 -11.16
N ALA A 700 -25.65 3.83 -10.31
CA ALA A 700 -25.97 5.21 -10.61
C ALA A 700 -24.97 6.15 -9.93
N ALA A 701 -24.47 7.16 -10.65
CA ALA A 701 -23.47 8.10 -10.14
C ALA A 701 -23.87 9.56 -10.34
N ILE A 702 -23.78 10.36 -9.27
CA ILE A 702 -23.92 11.82 -9.29
C ILE A 702 -22.60 12.43 -8.84
N ASN A 703 -21.90 13.11 -9.74
CA ASN A 703 -20.63 13.75 -9.45
C ASN A 703 -20.46 15.06 -10.25
N LYS A 704 -19.76 16.04 -9.67
CA LYS A 704 -19.48 17.33 -10.32
C LYS A 704 -18.34 17.22 -11.33
N ASP A 705 -17.42 16.29 -11.13
CA ASP A 705 -16.28 16.04 -12.00
C ASP A 705 -16.64 14.99 -13.06
N ALA A 706 -16.72 15.42 -14.33
CA ALA A 706 -17.04 14.55 -15.46
C ALA A 706 -15.97 13.48 -15.74
N ASP A 707 -14.72 13.72 -15.33
CA ASP A 707 -13.60 12.80 -15.50
C ASP A 707 -13.45 11.82 -14.31
N ALA A 708 -14.40 11.83 -13.36
CA ALA A 708 -14.36 10.98 -12.18
C ALA A 708 -14.40 9.47 -12.55
N PRO A 709 -13.45 8.65 -12.07
CA PRO A 709 -13.37 7.22 -12.40
C PRO A 709 -14.65 6.40 -12.16
N ILE A 710 -15.54 6.84 -11.26
CA ILE A 710 -16.85 6.19 -11.04
C ILE A 710 -17.68 6.08 -12.33
N PHE A 711 -17.59 7.05 -13.25
CA PHE A 711 -18.33 7.04 -14.52
C PHE A 711 -17.81 5.98 -15.52
N GLN A 712 -16.68 5.33 -15.25
CA GLN A 712 -16.18 4.20 -16.05
C GLN A 712 -16.89 2.88 -15.69
N VAL A 713 -17.59 2.83 -14.55
CA VAL A 713 -18.26 1.64 -14.00
C VAL A 713 -19.76 1.88 -13.76
N ALA A 714 -20.22 3.14 -13.80
CA ALA A 714 -21.63 3.48 -13.64
C ALA A 714 -22.43 3.26 -14.94
N ASP A 715 -23.55 2.53 -14.83
CA ASP A 715 -24.53 2.36 -15.91
C ASP A 715 -25.29 3.66 -16.21
N VAL A 716 -25.51 4.50 -15.18
CA VAL A 716 -26.20 5.79 -15.28
C VAL A 716 -25.37 6.86 -14.58
N GLY A 717 -24.98 7.91 -15.32
CA GLY A 717 -24.20 9.02 -14.80
C GLY A 717 -24.88 10.38 -14.97
N LEU A 718 -24.90 11.18 -13.92
CA LEU A 718 -25.29 12.60 -13.96
C LEU A 718 -24.10 13.47 -13.53
N VAL A 719 -23.59 14.26 -14.47
CA VAL A 719 -22.60 15.30 -14.19
C VAL A 719 -23.32 16.54 -13.67
N GLY A 720 -23.08 16.90 -12.41
CA GLY A 720 -23.77 18.04 -11.78
C GLY A 720 -23.39 18.22 -10.31
N ASP A 721 -23.83 19.33 -9.71
CA ASP A 721 -23.62 19.54 -8.28
C ASP A 721 -24.60 18.69 -7.46
N LEU A 722 -24.06 17.88 -6.55
CA LEU A 722 -24.85 16.95 -5.74
C LEU A 722 -25.82 17.68 -4.80
N PHE A 723 -25.48 18.90 -4.38
CA PHE A 723 -26.31 19.70 -3.48
C PHE A 723 -27.59 20.23 -4.15
N GLU A 724 -27.61 20.28 -5.48
CA GLU A 724 -28.78 20.65 -6.27
C GLU A 724 -29.50 19.40 -6.80
N LYS A 725 -28.74 18.45 -7.37
CA LYS A 725 -29.30 17.32 -8.12
C LYS A 725 -29.82 16.18 -7.26
N VAL A 726 -29.28 15.95 -6.07
CA VAL A 726 -29.83 14.92 -5.17
C VAL A 726 -31.17 15.36 -4.56
N PRO A 727 -31.35 16.60 -4.07
CA PRO A 727 -32.68 17.10 -3.68
C PRO A 727 -33.68 17.09 -4.83
N GLU A 728 -33.32 17.60 -6.02
CA GLU A 728 -34.20 17.60 -7.21
C GLU A 728 -34.68 16.19 -7.58
N LEU A 729 -33.78 15.19 -7.52
CA LEU A 729 -34.11 13.78 -7.72
C LEU A 729 -35.05 13.25 -6.63
N THR A 730 -34.81 13.61 -5.37
CA THR A 730 -35.62 13.16 -4.23
C THR A 730 -37.05 13.70 -4.32
N GLU A 731 -37.24 14.96 -4.73
CA GLU A 731 -38.56 15.55 -4.95
C GLU A 731 -39.30 14.85 -6.10
N LYS A 732 -38.63 14.61 -7.24
CA LYS A 732 -39.21 13.90 -8.39
C LYS A 732 -39.59 12.45 -8.07
N LEU A 733 -38.79 11.76 -7.25
CA LEU A 733 -39.12 10.42 -6.78
C LEU A 733 -40.37 10.42 -5.89
N LYS A 734 -40.51 11.38 -4.97
CA LYS A 734 -41.73 11.54 -4.17
C LYS A 734 -42.96 11.84 -5.02
N GLN A 735 -42.82 12.65 -6.07
CA GLN A 735 -43.89 12.96 -7.02
C GLN A 735 -44.29 11.77 -7.93
N GLN A 736 -43.43 10.75 -8.08
CA GLN A 736 -43.75 9.51 -8.80
C GLN A 736 -44.27 8.38 -7.90
N GLN A 737 -44.10 8.51 -6.59
CA GLN A 737 -44.60 7.56 -5.58
C GLN A 737 -45.97 7.96 -5.00
N ALA A 738 -46.37 9.22 -5.19
CA ALA A 738 -47.69 9.77 -4.89
C ALA A 738 -48.64 9.65 -6.09
#